data_AF-A0A931P4C5-F1
#
_entry.id   AF-A0A931P4C5-F1
#
_cell.length_a   1.000
_cell.length_b   1.000
_cell.length_c   1.000
_cell.angle_alpha   90.00
_cell.angle_beta   90.00
_cell.angle_gamma   90.00
#
_symmetry.space_group_name_H-M   'P 1'
#
loop_
_entity.id
_entity.type
_entity.pdbx_description
1 polymer ?
#
loop_
_entity_poly.entity_id
_entity_poly.type
_entity_poly.pdbx_seq_one_letter_code
_entity_poly.pdbx_strand_id
1 'polypeptide(L)'
;MPATEETFRKTSTLHVVFAVSSIAFLGSTVWMIAADHFRPWKAIQREFQAIETTKLEETEKKKQEELLAKHSRELDAINSKIAQADATANTNGPAIRTKQSEINALTGEFTDLDTKRKFQKAELDSLRSLYDGMIGRGEEVAARRYITSTIVPAEKKLNEFTVAYQAKQAELDKAQADLKALKGNVEELVKERDRLELEVNRVKRTLAEKNKVYGEGSLINKVAAMIRGLPGLDLAAPPQRIQQISLPELTINYNFKEVPRYDRCTTCHQAMDKLGYAATDPGNENLKPEFHSHPFLTHGASTVDPKGKVVPAGLYLDANGPHPINKFGCTICHGGQGSGTDFTFSSHEPSDLHEKHEWEEKHNWHEMHHWDFPMLPTRFMQSSCLKCHTQVTDIPQADKLQAGYQRITKFGCTGCHTIGGDGASGGPDLTDNRPVGPSLAHIGSKTPAEWTAKWIQKPHTFRPDTRMPAFYGLTNNTAKSDIPKTQAEVHAITAYLYAKSLKPEGFVEVTKAGDPEQGKNLFMQKGCMACHSHKDFPASAFPENVKEYVAADYGPNLSEVAAKFPDKKAGEAWLANWIHAPEKYHPKTLMPNLQISLDDSTHIASWLLSIEASVPKEFDELPPVSDPEVSKALDDLVSLFKKKSGTPLVDLGATVGKMSTDEKLLYLGEKTISRMGCFGCHTISGFENAKPIGTPLNGWGSKSPTKLDFALINEYLSDQPEHDGKRDGTDEYYGEKLTEHTRMGFLYQKLHRPRSYDYKKTNENLKDWDDRLRMPQFTWANDDKAIEEVMTFVLGLVEDKIDSKYLPNYSPQKIALAEGRKLLDRYNCKGCHVVEMPKFTIAAGTKLGDALPELETNVQVSYGARATDYKHLVTDPALAFDPEKEPTVNTEAVADADVTIEGMLLFDSAMPMEEPQTIQLWQPVTIGGHKFQIGDNVTLNMAKVKQTKADGGDFSWIFTAWNHATNGVEYLSQWNRMPPPLLREGMKVQTPWLTAFLKDPYPIRPAANLRMPRFHYDPKLAEPAGLANYFAAKDNAEFPYQEIPQRDQAYLASKEKEHANYLASGWSMMTKGACIQCHTVGRNIPAGGANNVNGPNLRQVNARFRPEYLEQWIAKPTRILPFTAMPQNIPPAGPDGPGSSASLAGKTGEQITALRDALLNYSTAIEQSMIVESGPATAPAPNAAPAGAEKPAAGGEE
;
A
#
# COMPACT_ATOMS: atom_id res chain seq x y z
N MET A 1 -31.89 81.65 53.94
CA MET A 1 -31.69 81.73 52.47
C MET A 1 -32.29 80.48 51.86
N PRO A 2 -33.16 80.57 50.84
CA PRO A 2 -33.64 79.37 50.15
C PRO A 2 -32.48 78.71 49.42
N ALA A 3 -32.44 77.37 49.43
CA ALA A 3 -31.45 76.63 48.66
C ALA A 3 -31.77 76.80 47.16
N THR A 4 -30.86 77.43 46.42
CA THR A 4 -30.93 77.49 44.96
C THR A 4 -30.67 76.10 44.40
N GLU A 5 -31.64 75.50 43.72
CA GLU A 5 -31.50 74.23 42.98
C GLU A 5 -30.64 74.40 41.70
N GLU A 6 -29.45 74.98 41.84
CA GLU A 6 -28.47 75.02 40.76
C GLU A 6 -27.65 73.73 40.77
N THR A 7 -27.99 72.82 39.86
CA THR A 7 -27.23 71.61 39.60
C THR A 7 -25.85 71.96 39.04
N PHE A 8 -24.80 71.29 39.52
CA PHE A 8 -23.39 71.52 39.13
C PHE A 8 -23.13 71.43 37.61
N ARG A 9 -24.04 70.82 36.84
CA ARG A 9 -24.10 70.89 35.38
C ARG A 9 -25.55 71.15 34.95
N LYS A 10 -25.74 72.02 33.95
CA LYS A 10 -27.06 72.31 33.36
C LYS A 10 -27.78 71.01 32.98
N THR A 11 -28.91 70.75 33.64
CA THR A 11 -29.66 69.49 33.54
C THR A 11 -30.10 69.20 32.10
N SER A 12 -30.47 70.23 31.34
CA SER A 12 -30.80 70.12 29.91
C SER A 12 -29.62 69.60 29.06
N THR A 13 -28.40 70.07 29.31
CA THR A 13 -27.20 69.56 28.62
C THR A 13 -26.92 68.11 28.99
N LEU A 14 -27.10 67.73 30.25
CA LEU A 14 -26.95 66.34 30.69
C LEU A 14 -27.99 65.42 30.02
N HIS A 15 -29.25 65.86 29.91
CA HIS A 15 -30.30 65.11 29.23
C HIS A 15 -30.02 64.92 27.73
N VAL A 16 -29.50 65.94 27.05
CA VAL A 16 -29.11 65.83 25.63
C VAL A 16 -27.95 64.84 25.45
N VAL A 17 -26.90 64.93 26.28
CA VAL A 17 -25.77 63.98 26.22
C VAL A 17 -26.23 62.56 26.54
N PHE A 18 -27.10 62.37 27.54
CA PHE A 18 -27.66 61.07 27.87
C PHE A 18 -28.49 60.50 26.71
N ALA A 19 -29.38 61.30 26.11
CA ALA A 19 -30.19 60.88 24.96
C ALA A 19 -29.32 60.51 23.76
N VAL A 20 -28.33 61.33 23.40
CA VAL A 20 -27.39 61.04 22.29
C VAL A 20 -26.59 59.77 22.57
N SER A 21 -26.07 59.59 23.79
CA SER A 21 -25.31 58.39 24.17
C SER A 21 -26.18 57.12 24.18
N SER A 22 -27.45 57.24 24.57
CA SER A 22 -28.42 56.14 24.55
C SER A 22 -28.83 55.76 23.13
N ILE A 23 -28.99 56.74 22.23
CA ILE A 23 -29.22 56.50 20.80
C ILE A 23 -27.99 55.85 20.16
N ALA A 24 -26.78 56.32 20.49
CA ALA A 24 -25.53 55.71 20.00
C ALA A 24 -25.38 54.26 20.50
N PHE A 25 -25.66 54.00 21.79
CA PHE A 25 -25.62 52.66 22.37
C PHE A 25 -26.69 51.72 21.80
N LEU A 26 -27.91 52.21 21.55
CA LEU A 26 -28.95 51.46 20.86
C LEU A 26 -28.53 51.13 19.42
N GLY A 27 -27.98 52.12 18.69
CA GLY A 27 -27.44 51.93 17.35
C GLY A 27 -26.32 50.89 17.31
N SER A 28 -25.35 50.94 18.23
CA SER A 28 -24.29 49.94 18.32
C SER A 28 -24.79 48.56 18.75
N THR A 29 -25.82 48.49 19.60
CA THR A 29 -26.45 47.22 20.00
C THR A 29 -27.18 46.57 18.83
N VAL A 30 -27.97 47.34 18.08
CA VAL A 30 -28.63 46.86 16.85
C VAL A 30 -27.60 46.44 15.79
N TRP A 31 -26.53 47.22 15.62
CA TRP A 31 -25.40 46.86 14.74
C TRP A 31 -24.74 45.55 15.15
N MET A 32 -24.45 45.36 16.44
CA MET A 32 -23.85 44.13 16.97
C MET A 32 -24.75 42.91 16.72
N ILE A 33 -26.07 43.03 16.96
CA ILE A 33 -27.03 41.95 16.72
C ILE A 33 -27.13 41.63 15.21
N ALA A 34 -27.12 42.65 14.35
CA ALA A 34 -27.09 42.46 12.90
C ALA A 34 -25.78 41.76 12.46
N ALA A 35 -24.63 42.22 12.94
CA ALA A 35 -23.32 41.64 12.62
C ALA A 35 -23.20 40.17 13.07
N ASP A 36 -23.77 39.78 14.22
CA ASP A 36 -23.82 38.37 14.61
C ASP A 36 -24.81 37.55 13.76
N HIS A 37 -25.95 38.14 13.39
CA HIS A 37 -26.95 37.47 12.56
C HIS A 37 -26.44 37.20 11.13
N PHE A 38 -25.60 38.08 10.58
CA PHE A 38 -25.04 38.00 9.22
C PHE A 38 -23.59 37.45 9.16
N ARG A 39 -23.13 36.69 10.17
CA ARG A 39 -21.82 36.01 10.09
C ARG A 39 -21.75 35.06 8.88
N PRO A 40 -20.63 35.01 8.12
CA PRO A 40 -20.51 34.19 6.91
C PRO A 40 -20.89 32.72 7.09
N TRP A 41 -20.42 32.07 8.16
CA TRP A 41 -20.72 30.65 8.42
C TRP A 41 -22.23 30.35 8.63
N LYS A 42 -23.03 31.32 9.09
CA LYS A 42 -24.49 31.14 9.21
C LYS A 42 -25.16 31.06 7.84
N ALA A 43 -24.63 31.78 6.83
CA ALA A 43 -25.14 31.70 5.46
C ALA A 43 -24.87 30.31 4.86
N ILE A 44 -23.64 29.81 5.01
CA ILE A 44 -23.22 28.47 4.56
C ILE A 44 -24.13 27.37 5.16
N GLN A 45 -24.40 27.42 6.47
CA GLN A 45 -25.30 26.45 7.11
C GLN A 45 -26.76 26.56 6.63
N ARG A 46 -27.27 27.77 6.37
CA ARG A 46 -28.64 27.97 5.84
C ARG A 46 -28.79 27.40 4.42
N GLU A 47 -27.78 27.60 3.58
CA GLU A 47 -27.75 27.08 2.22
C GLU A 47 -27.68 25.55 2.21
N PHE A 48 -26.78 24.96 3.01
CA PHE A 48 -26.72 23.51 3.14
C PHE A 48 -28.01 22.90 3.69
N GLN A 49 -28.62 23.53 4.71
CA GLN A 49 -29.91 23.09 5.27
C GLN A 49 -31.03 23.06 4.21
N ALA A 50 -31.02 23.99 3.26
CA ALA A 50 -31.96 23.97 2.13
C ALA A 50 -31.68 22.80 1.18
N ILE A 51 -30.41 22.58 0.78
CA ILE A 51 -30.00 21.47 -0.09
C ILE A 51 -30.33 20.11 0.55
N GLU A 52 -30.00 19.93 1.83
CA GLU A 52 -30.29 18.71 2.58
C GLU A 52 -31.80 18.47 2.71
N THR A 53 -32.60 19.52 2.93
CA THR A 53 -34.07 19.40 2.95
C THR A 53 -34.60 18.91 1.61
N THR A 54 -34.19 19.51 0.48
CA THR A 54 -34.60 19.08 -0.87
C THR A 54 -34.22 17.62 -1.14
N LYS A 55 -32.96 17.22 -0.87
CA LYS A 55 -32.51 15.83 -1.05
C LYS A 55 -33.29 14.83 -0.18
N LEU A 56 -33.62 15.21 1.05
CA LEU A 56 -34.43 14.38 1.95
C LEU A 56 -35.87 14.23 1.46
N GLU A 57 -36.49 15.30 0.95
CA GLU A 57 -37.84 15.28 0.36
C GLU A 57 -37.88 14.38 -0.89
N GLU A 58 -36.91 14.50 -1.80
CA GLU A 58 -36.78 13.64 -2.99
C GLU A 58 -36.54 12.17 -2.62
N THR A 59 -35.66 11.92 -1.65
CA THR A 59 -35.36 10.55 -1.17
C THR A 59 -36.58 9.93 -0.49
N GLU A 60 -37.32 10.68 0.31
CA GLU A 60 -38.55 10.21 0.95
C GLU A 60 -39.63 9.91 -0.10
N LYS A 61 -39.81 10.80 -1.08
CA LYS A 61 -40.73 10.60 -2.20
C LYS A 61 -40.40 9.34 -2.99
N LYS A 62 -39.15 9.17 -3.42
CA LYS A 62 -38.70 7.96 -4.15
C LYS A 62 -38.94 6.68 -3.35
N LYS A 63 -38.63 6.69 -2.05
CA LYS A 63 -38.88 5.56 -1.16
C LYS A 63 -40.38 5.22 -1.02
N GLN A 64 -41.26 6.23 -1.03
CA GLN A 64 -42.71 6.03 -1.02
C GLN A 64 -43.23 5.51 -2.36
N GLU A 65 -42.67 5.97 -3.48
CA GLU A 65 -42.97 5.46 -4.84
C GLU A 65 -42.50 4.01 -5.03
N GLU A 66 -41.30 3.65 -4.55
CA GLU A 66 -40.80 2.27 -4.55
C GLU A 66 -41.66 1.34 -3.67
N LEU A 67 -42.07 1.80 -2.49
CA LEU A 67 -42.97 1.07 -1.59
C LEU A 67 -44.34 0.86 -2.24
N LEU A 68 -44.88 1.89 -2.91
CA LEU A 68 -46.11 1.82 -3.68
C LEU A 68 -46.01 0.82 -4.83
N ALA A 69 -44.91 0.83 -5.59
CA ALA A 69 -44.65 -0.10 -6.69
C ALA A 69 -44.41 -1.54 -6.20
N LYS A 70 -43.88 -1.73 -4.99
CA LYS A 70 -43.79 -3.04 -4.33
C LYS A 70 -45.18 -3.56 -3.98
N HIS A 71 -45.95 -2.81 -3.20
CA HIS A 71 -47.27 -3.26 -2.74
C HIS A 71 -48.29 -3.41 -3.88
N SER A 72 -48.18 -2.62 -4.95
CA SER A 72 -49.02 -2.80 -6.15
C SER A 72 -48.72 -4.14 -6.84
N ARG A 73 -47.44 -4.52 -7.00
CA ARG A 73 -47.06 -5.84 -7.55
C ARG A 73 -47.50 -7.00 -6.65
N GLU A 74 -47.43 -6.84 -5.33
CA GLU A 74 -47.95 -7.83 -4.37
C GLU A 74 -49.48 -7.97 -4.48
N LEU A 75 -50.20 -6.85 -4.64
CA LEU A 75 -51.65 -6.81 -4.84
C LEU A 75 -52.08 -7.49 -6.14
N ASP A 76 -51.39 -7.23 -7.26
CA ASP A 76 -51.64 -7.88 -8.55
C ASP A 76 -51.43 -9.40 -8.48
N ALA A 77 -50.37 -9.84 -7.79
CA ALA A 77 -50.09 -11.25 -7.56
C ALA A 77 -51.17 -11.94 -6.70
N ILE A 78 -51.71 -11.26 -5.67
CA ILE A 78 -52.83 -11.80 -4.88
C ILE A 78 -54.14 -11.80 -5.69
N ASN A 79 -54.41 -10.75 -6.48
CA ASN A 79 -55.59 -10.72 -7.37
C ASN A 79 -55.58 -11.88 -8.37
N SER A 80 -54.42 -12.24 -8.92
CA SER A 80 -54.26 -13.43 -9.77
C SER A 80 -54.57 -14.74 -9.03
N LYS A 81 -54.10 -14.88 -7.78
CA LYS A 81 -54.42 -16.04 -6.92
C LYS A 81 -55.90 -16.12 -6.55
N ILE A 82 -56.54 -14.98 -6.27
CA ILE A 82 -57.99 -14.91 -6.01
C ILE A 82 -58.76 -15.38 -7.24
N ALA A 83 -58.43 -14.89 -8.45
CA ALA A 83 -59.09 -15.31 -9.68
C ALA A 83 -59.00 -16.83 -9.93
N GLN A 84 -57.86 -17.45 -9.63
CA GLN A 84 -57.69 -18.92 -9.69
C GLN A 84 -58.52 -19.65 -8.62
N ALA A 85 -58.58 -19.12 -7.40
CA ALA A 85 -59.37 -19.69 -6.31
C ALA A 85 -60.89 -19.54 -6.55
N ASP A 86 -61.34 -18.41 -7.07
CA ASP A 86 -62.75 -18.15 -7.44
C ASP A 86 -63.21 -19.03 -8.62
N ALA A 87 -62.35 -19.31 -9.60
CA ALA A 87 -62.65 -20.28 -10.65
C ALA A 87 -62.88 -21.70 -10.09
N THR A 88 -62.17 -22.04 -9.02
CA THR A 88 -62.29 -23.31 -8.29
C THR A 88 -63.53 -23.33 -7.37
N ALA A 89 -63.87 -22.21 -6.73
CA ALA A 89 -65.07 -22.09 -5.91
C ALA A 89 -66.37 -22.12 -6.74
N ASN A 90 -66.37 -21.48 -7.93
CA ASN A 90 -67.52 -21.46 -8.84
C ASN A 90 -67.89 -22.85 -9.38
N THR A 91 -66.91 -23.72 -9.62
CA THR A 91 -67.16 -25.12 -10.01
C THR A 91 -67.81 -25.94 -8.89
N ASN A 92 -67.55 -25.60 -7.61
CA ASN A 92 -68.14 -26.25 -6.44
C ASN A 92 -69.50 -25.66 -5.98
N GLY A 93 -70.03 -24.65 -6.68
CA GLY A 93 -71.22 -23.88 -6.27
C GLY A 93 -72.46 -24.68 -5.83
N PRO A 94 -72.84 -25.79 -6.49
CA PRO A 94 -73.95 -26.64 -6.03
C PRO A 94 -73.66 -27.34 -4.70
N ALA A 95 -72.44 -27.86 -4.50
CA ALA A 95 -72.04 -28.55 -3.28
C ALA A 95 -71.97 -27.60 -2.07
N ILE A 96 -71.46 -26.38 -2.28
CA ILE A 96 -71.39 -25.32 -1.27
C ILE A 96 -72.80 -24.97 -0.75
N ARG A 97 -73.79 -24.78 -1.64
CA ARG A 97 -75.18 -24.49 -1.23
C ARG A 97 -75.81 -25.63 -0.44
N THR A 98 -75.58 -26.89 -0.84
CA THR A 98 -76.07 -28.07 -0.12
C THR A 98 -75.48 -28.13 1.30
N LYS A 99 -74.15 -28.00 1.44
CA LYS A 99 -73.49 -28.00 2.75
C LYS A 99 -73.88 -26.81 3.63
N GLN A 100 -74.13 -25.63 3.07
CA GLN A 100 -74.64 -24.49 3.84
C GLN A 100 -76.04 -24.75 4.40
N SER A 101 -76.92 -25.42 3.65
CA SER A 101 -78.25 -25.83 4.13
C SER A 101 -78.17 -26.87 5.25
N GLU A 102 -77.26 -27.84 5.10
CA GLU A 102 -76.95 -28.87 6.11
C GLU A 102 -76.44 -28.25 7.42
N ILE A 103 -75.49 -27.30 7.34
CA ILE A 103 -74.99 -26.52 8.50
C ILE A 103 -76.13 -25.76 9.18
N ASN A 104 -77.02 -25.12 8.42
CA ASN A 104 -78.12 -24.35 9.01
C ASN A 104 -79.10 -25.26 9.78
N ALA A 105 -79.41 -26.45 9.25
CA ALA A 105 -80.24 -27.44 9.94
C ALA A 105 -79.55 -27.96 11.22
N LEU A 106 -78.29 -28.38 11.13
CA LEU A 106 -77.49 -28.85 12.27
C LEU A 106 -77.32 -27.77 13.35
N THR A 107 -77.18 -26.50 12.96
CA THR A 107 -77.11 -25.36 13.90
C THR A 107 -78.42 -25.19 14.67
N GLY A 108 -79.58 -25.40 14.02
CA GLY A 108 -80.89 -25.38 14.68
C GLY A 108 -81.03 -26.49 15.71
N GLU A 109 -80.73 -27.73 15.33
CA GLU A 109 -80.75 -28.90 16.22
C GLU A 109 -79.78 -28.76 17.40
N PHE A 110 -78.57 -28.28 17.13
CA PHE A 110 -77.55 -27.99 18.15
C PHE A 110 -78.03 -26.95 19.17
N THR A 111 -78.63 -25.84 18.70
CA THR A 111 -79.10 -24.75 19.56
C THR A 111 -80.26 -25.19 20.46
N ASP A 112 -81.18 -26.00 19.93
CA ASP A 112 -82.27 -26.61 20.71
C ASP A 112 -81.73 -27.57 21.79
N LEU A 113 -80.77 -28.44 21.46
CA LEU A 113 -80.13 -29.35 22.41
C LEU A 113 -79.33 -28.63 23.49
N ASP A 114 -78.57 -27.59 23.15
CA ASP A 114 -77.86 -26.76 24.12
C ASP A 114 -78.84 -26.09 25.09
N THR A 115 -79.95 -25.56 24.56
CA THR A 115 -81.01 -24.93 25.35
C THR A 115 -81.63 -25.94 26.32
N LYS A 116 -82.03 -27.13 25.84
CA LYS A 116 -82.57 -28.22 26.67
C LYS A 116 -81.58 -28.68 27.75
N ARG A 117 -80.30 -28.85 27.40
CA ARG A 117 -79.21 -29.18 28.33
C ARG A 117 -79.06 -28.11 29.42
N LYS A 118 -79.03 -26.83 29.05
CA LYS A 118 -78.91 -25.70 30.00
C LYS A 118 -80.09 -25.64 30.97
N PHE A 119 -81.32 -25.82 30.49
CA PHE A 119 -82.50 -25.89 31.35
C PHE A 119 -82.46 -27.10 32.30
N GLN A 120 -82.14 -28.30 31.79
CA GLN A 120 -82.06 -29.50 32.62
C GLN A 120 -80.96 -29.42 33.69
N LYS A 121 -79.86 -28.70 33.39
CA LYS A 121 -78.81 -28.41 34.37
C LYS A 121 -79.30 -27.44 35.46
N ALA A 122 -79.95 -26.35 35.08
CA ALA A 122 -80.50 -25.40 36.05
C ALA A 122 -81.56 -26.05 36.97
N GLU A 123 -82.38 -26.96 36.44
CA GLU A 123 -83.29 -27.79 37.23
C GLU A 123 -82.54 -28.70 38.20
N LEU A 124 -81.50 -29.41 37.75
CA LEU A 124 -80.65 -30.25 38.61
C LEU A 124 -79.97 -29.47 39.74
N ASP A 125 -79.40 -28.29 39.43
CA ASP A 125 -78.72 -27.45 40.42
C ASP A 125 -79.73 -26.90 41.46
N SER A 126 -80.97 -26.62 41.06
CA SER A 126 -82.08 -26.30 41.98
C SER A 126 -82.46 -27.48 42.87
N LEU A 127 -82.57 -28.69 42.31
CA LEU A 127 -82.85 -29.92 43.07
C LEU A 127 -81.74 -30.24 44.08
N ARG A 128 -80.46 -30.01 43.73
CA ARG A 128 -79.31 -30.16 44.64
C ARG A 128 -79.34 -29.15 45.78
N SER A 129 -79.67 -27.88 45.50
CA SER A 129 -79.86 -26.85 46.53
C SER A 129 -80.94 -27.24 47.57
N LEU A 130 -82.04 -27.87 47.12
CA LEU A 130 -83.06 -28.41 48.03
C LEU A 130 -82.53 -29.58 48.89
N TYR A 131 -81.67 -30.44 48.33
CA TYR A 131 -81.00 -31.52 49.07
C TYR A 131 -80.02 -30.97 50.12
N ASP A 132 -79.18 -30.00 49.76
CA ASP A 132 -78.24 -29.35 50.69
C ASP A 132 -79.01 -28.70 51.86
N GLY A 133 -80.18 -28.11 51.57
CA GLY A 133 -81.12 -27.62 52.57
C GLY A 133 -81.70 -28.71 53.48
N MET A 134 -81.93 -29.94 53.00
CA MET A 134 -82.35 -31.08 53.84
C MET A 134 -81.21 -31.57 54.75
N ILE A 135 -80.00 -31.67 54.22
CA ILE A 135 -78.80 -32.03 55.01
C ILE A 135 -78.55 -30.99 56.10
N GLY A 136 -78.63 -29.70 55.80
CA GLY A 136 -78.48 -28.62 56.77
C GLY A 136 -79.51 -28.61 57.92
N ARG A 137 -80.65 -29.32 57.76
CA ARG A 137 -81.66 -29.52 58.80
C ARG A 137 -81.52 -30.84 59.57
N GLY A 138 -80.52 -31.67 59.25
CA GLY A 138 -80.31 -32.98 59.87
C GLY A 138 -81.23 -34.10 59.36
N GLU A 139 -81.90 -33.91 58.21
CA GLU A 139 -82.90 -34.84 57.67
C GLU A 139 -82.26 -35.99 56.85
N GLU A 140 -81.16 -36.58 57.33
CA GLU A 140 -80.25 -37.44 56.53
C GLU A 140 -80.94 -38.62 55.81
N VAL A 141 -81.92 -39.26 56.45
CA VAL A 141 -82.66 -40.41 55.87
C VAL A 141 -83.57 -39.96 54.71
N ALA A 142 -84.21 -38.80 54.84
CA ALA A 142 -85.05 -38.22 53.79
C ALA A 142 -84.18 -37.71 52.63
N ALA A 143 -83.07 -37.04 52.95
CA ALA A 143 -82.10 -36.53 51.98
C ALA A 143 -81.50 -37.67 51.12
N ARG A 144 -81.13 -38.82 51.73
CA ARG A 144 -80.68 -40.01 50.98
C ARG A 144 -81.74 -40.52 50.01
N ARG A 145 -83.02 -40.58 50.41
CA ARG A 145 -84.11 -41.01 49.53
C ARG A 145 -84.30 -40.04 48.36
N TYR A 146 -84.21 -38.73 48.64
CA TYR A 146 -84.37 -37.67 47.66
C TYR A 146 -83.26 -37.63 46.59
N ILE A 147 -82.00 -37.98 46.94
CA ILE A 147 -80.96 -38.23 45.93
C ILE A 147 -81.44 -39.28 44.92
N THR A 148 -81.82 -40.46 45.41
CA THR A 148 -82.12 -41.61 44.54
C THR A 148 -83.42 -41.44 43.76
N SER A 149 -84.45 -40.81 44.35
CA SER A 149 -85.75 -40.62 43.69
C SER A 149 -85.81 -39.42 42.74
N THR A 150 -84.98 -38.39 42.95
CA THR A 150 -85.21 -37.07 42.35
C THR A 150 -83.97 -36.54 41.64
N ILE A 151 -82.79 -36.57 42.29
CA ILE A 151 -81.54 -36.03 41.72
C ILE A 151 -80.99 -36.98 40.65
N VAL A 152 -80.87 -38.29 40.93
CA VAL A 152 -80.30 -39.27 39.99
C VAL A 152 -81.06 -39.33 38.65
N PRO A 153 -82.42 -39.31 38.61
CA PRO A 153 -83.15 -39.20 37.34
C PRO A 153 -82.86 -37.90 36.56
N ALA A 154 -82.73 -36.76 37.25
CA ALA A 154 -82.40 -35.48 36.63
C ALA A 154 -80.96 -35.44 36.08
N GLU A 155 -79.99 -36.03 36.80
CA GLU A 155 -78.62 -36.22 36.35
C GLU A 155 -78.55 -37.08 35.09
N LYS A 156 -79.28 -38.21 35.06
CA LYS A 156 -79.34 -39.09 33.89
C LYS A 156 -79.85 -38.32 32.65
N LYS A 157 -80.93 -37.55 32.81
CA LYS A 157 -81.54 -36.77 31.74
C LYS A 157 -80.65 -35.62 31.25
N LEU A 158 -79.89 -34.98 32.15
CA LEU A 158 -78.85 -34.02 31.77
C LEU A 158 -77.72 -34.69 30.96
N ASN A 159 -77.31 -35.90 31.34
CA ASN A 159 -76.28 -36.65 30.61
C ASN A 159 -76.78 -37.06 29.20
N GLU A 160 -78.02 -37.52 29.08
CA GLU A 160 -78.68 -37.82 27.80
C GLU A 160 -78.65 -36.60 26.85
N PHE A 161 -79.03 -35.40 27.32
CA PHE A 161 -78.90 -34.17 26.51
C PHE A 161 -77.45 -33.77 26.24
N THR A 162 -76.50 -34.06 27.13
CA THR A 162 -75.08 -33.72 26.96
C THR A 162 -74.42 -34.58 25.89
N VAL A 163 -74.72 -35.88 25.84
CA VAL A 163 -74.24 -36.77 24.77
C VAL A 163 -74.83 -36.38 23.42
N ALA A 164 -76.14 -36.08 23.36
CA ALA A 164 -76.78 -35.61 22.14
C ALA A 164 -76.19 -34.28 21.62
N TYR A 165 -75.95 -33.32 22.53
CA TYR A 165 -75.26 -32.06 22.23
C TYR A 165 -73.86 -32.30 21.64
N GLN A 166 -73.07 -33.20 22.23
CA GLN A 166 -71.70 -33.51 21.78
C GLN A 166 -71.69 -34.16 20.39
N ALA A 167 -72.63 -35.09 20.13
CA ALA A 167 -72.78 -35.69 18.81
C ALA A 167 -73.12 -34.64 17.73
N LYS A 168 -74.07 -33.75 18.01
CA LYS A 168 -74.49 -32.70 17.06
C LYS A 168 -73.46 -31.59 16.87
N GLN A 169 -72.65 -31.27 17.88
CA GLN A 169 -71.47 -30.42 17.73
C GLN A 169 -70.48 -31.03 16.72
N ALA A 170 -70.15 -32.32 16.86
CA ALA A 170 -69.20 -33.00 15.97
C ALA A 170 -69.70 -33.09 14.52
N GLU A 171 -71.02 -33.29 14.31
CA GLU A 171 -71.64 -33.22 12.99
C GLU A 171 -71.53 -31.80 12.37
N LEU A 172 -71.81 -30.77 13.17
CA LEU A 172 -71.74 -29.37 12.76
C LEU A 172 -70.30 -28.94 12.41
N ASP A 173 -69.33 -29.27 13.26
CA ASP A 173 -67.90 -28.96 13.06
C ASP A 173 -67.37 -29.61 11.78
N LYS A 174 -67.76 -30.88 11.53
CA LYS A 174 -67.40 -31.58 10.30
C LYS A 174 -68.01 -30.92 9.07
N ALA A 175 -69.31 -30.57 9.10
CA ALA A 175 -69.96 -29.91 7.97
C ALA A 175 -69.33 -28.53 7.68
N GLN A 176 -68.91 -27.78 8.71
CA GLN A 176 -68.18 -26.52 8.57
C GLN A 176 -66.77 -26.72 7.98
N ALA A 177 -66.05 -27.78 8.38
CA ALA A 177 -64.75 -28.13 7.80
C ALA A 177 -64.86 -28.52 6.31
N ASP A 178 -65.86 -29.33 5.95
CA ASP A 178 -66.17 -29.70 4.57
C ASP A 178 -66.49 -28.45 3.71
N LEU A 179 -67.29 -27.51 4.26
CA LEU A 179 -67.59 -26.24 3.59
C LEU A 179 -66.33 -25.39 3.36
N LYS A 180 -65.41 -25.33 4.34
CA LYS A 180 -64.15 -24.59 4.21
C LYS A 180 -63.26 -25.20 3.12
N ALA A 181 -63.18 -26.53 3.03
CA ALA A 181 -62.46 -27.22 1.97
C ALA A 181 -63.07 -26.94 0.57
N LEU A 182 -64.40 -26.92 0.45
CA LEU A 182 -65.10 -26.65 -0.82
C LEU A 182 -64.99 -25.21 -1.31
N LYS A 183 -64.90 -24.22 -0.41
CA LYS A 183 -64.72 -22.80 -0.74
C LYS A 183 -63.32 -22.43 -1.23
N GLY A 184 -62.30 -23.19 -0.84
CA GLY A 184 -60.89 -22.79 -0.99
C GLY A 184 -60.52 -21.58 -0.13
N ASN A 185 -59.25 -21.19 -0.12
CA ASN A 185 -58.73 -20.11 0.75
C ASN A 185 -59.10 -18.69 0.26
N VAL A 186 -60.20 -18.53 -0.49
CA VAL A 186 -60.67 -17.27 -1.09
C VAL A 186 -60.85 -16.18 -0.03
N GLU A 187 -61.55 -16.47 1.07
CA GLU A 187 -61.80 -15.48 2.14
C GLU A 187 -60.52 -15.01 2.86
N GLU A 188 -59.44 -15.79 2.80
CA GLU A 188 -58.16 -15.46 3.42
C GLU A 188 -57.30 -14.61 2.47
N LEU A 189 -57.24 -15.00 1.18
CA LEU A 189 -56.62 -14.20 0.12
C LEU A 189 -57.31 -12.85 -0.07
N VAL A 190 -58.65 -12.79 0.03
CA VAL A 190 -59.42 -11.54 -0.01
C VAL A 190 -59.07 -10.63 1.15
N LYS A 191 -58.94 -11.14 2.38
CA LYS A 191 -58.47 -10.34 3.53
C LYS A 191 -57.05 -9.82 3.34
N GLU A 192 -56.17 -10.61 2.72
CA GLU A 192 -54.80 -10.19 2.43
C GLU A 192 -54.74 -9.14 1.31
N ARG A 193 -55.56 -9.28 0.26
CA ARG A 193 -55.80 -8.23 -0.74
C ARG A 193 -56.30 -6.95 -0.10
N ASP A 194 -57.37 -7.00 0.70
CA ASP A 194 -57.98 -5.82 1.31
C ASP A 194 -56.99 -5.09 2.23
N ARG A 195 -56.13 -5.84 2.92
CA ARG A 195 -55.02 -5.29 3.71
C ARG A 195 -53.96 -4.61 2.84
N LEU A 196 -53.51 -5.25 1.76
CA LEU A 196 -52.55 -4.65 0.82
C LEU A 196 -53.13 -3.43 0.11
N GLU A 197 -54.40 -3.48 -0.28
CA GLU A 197 -55.11 -2.36 -0.89
C GLU A 197 -55.26 -1.19 0.08
N LEU A 198 -55.50 -1.45 1.37
CA LEU A 198 -55.50 -0.42 2.40
C LEU A 198 -54.11 0.22 2.57
N GLU A 199 -53.02 -0.56 2.56
CA GLU A 199 -51.65 0.00 2.61
C GLU A 199 -51.28 0.75 1.31
N VAL A 200 -51.66 0.25 0.12
CA VAL A 200 -51.52 0.97 -1.16
C VAL A 200 -52.26 2.30 -1.12
N ASN A 201 -53.51 2.31 -0.66
CA ASN A 201 -54.32 3.53 -0.56
C ASN A 201 -53.81 4.47 0.53
N ARG A 202 -53.26 3.96 1.63
CA ARG A 202 -52.58 4.74 2.67
C ARG A 202 -51.30 5.40 2.13
N VAL A 203 -50.47 4.67 1.37
CA VAL A 203 -49.26 5.20 0.75
C VAL A 203 -49.62 6.24 -0.32
N LYS A 204 -50.62 5.97 -1.17
CA LYS A 204 -51.16 6.97 -2.13
C LYS A 204 -51.70 8.23 -1.42
N ARG A 205 -52.45 8.08 -0.32
CA ARG A 205 -52.95 9.23 0.45
C ARG A 205 -51.81 9.99 1.11
N THR A 206 -50.81 9.30 1.65
CA THR A 206 -49.61 9.91 2.24
C THR A 206 -48.82 10.68 1.20
N LEU A 207 -48.63 10.12 -0.01
CA LEU A 207 -48.04 10.83 -1.16
C LEU A 207 -48.87 12.05 -1.58
N ALA A 208 -50.20 11.96 -1.62
CA ALA A 208 -51.07 13.09 -1.97
C ALA A 208 -51.11 14.19 -0.90
N GLU A 209 -51.12 13.82 0.39
CA GLU A 209 -51.03 14.73 1.53
C GLU A 209 -49.65 15.39 1.57
N LYS A 210 -48.55 14.63 1.41
CA LYS A 210 -47.19 15.17 1.36
C LYS A 210 -46.91 16.00 0.12
N ASN A 211 -47.41 15.64 -1.06
CA ASN A 211 -47.30 16.51 -2.25
C ASN A 211 -48.04 17.85 -2.07
N LYS A 212 -49.15 17.88 -1.32
CA LYS A 212 -49.81 19.14 -0.90
C LYS A 212 -49.01 19.92 0.15
N VAL A 213 -48.22 19.25 0.99
CA VAL A 213 -47.39 19.88 2.03
C VAL A 213 -46.06 20.38 1.47
N TYR A 214 -45.41 19.65 0.56
CA TYR A 214 -44.11 20.00 -0.03
C TYR A 214 -44.26 20.93 -1.26
N GLY A 215 -45.33 20.80 -2.04
CA GLY A 215 -45.58 21.65 -3.21
C GLY A 215 -45.62 23.16 -2.89
N GLU A 216 -46.22 23.51 -1.74
CA GLU A 216 -46.11 24.85 -1.14
C GLU A 216 -46.09 24.73 0.39
N GLY A 217 -44.89 24.52 0.97
CA GLY A 217 -44.67 24.39 2.42
C GLY A 217 -45.53 25.31 3.29
N SER A 218 -46.41 24.70 4.11
CA SER A 218 -47.41 25.39 4.95
C SER A 218 -46.87 26.66 5.58
N LEU A 219 -47.57 27.78 5.30
CA LEU A 219 -47.18 29.14 5.67
C LEU A 219 -46.78 29.24 7.15
N ILE A 220 -47.47 28.52 8.04
CA ILE A 220 -47.24 28.51 9.49
C ILE A 220 -45.83 28.02 9.85
N ASN A 221 -45.34 26.95 9.20
CA ASN A 221 -44.01 26.40 9.52
C ASN A 221 -42.89 27.28 8.96
N LYS A 222 -43.07 27.83 7.74
CA LYS A 222 -42.14 28.82 7.17
C LYS A 222 -42.08 30.09 8.04
N VAL A 223 -43.24 30.60 8.48
CA VAL A 223 -43.32 31.76 9.38
C VAL A 223 -42.71 31.45 10.75
N ALA A 224 -42.94 30.27 11.34
CA ALA A 224 -42.35 29.88 12.63
C ALA A 224 -40.83 29.65 12.56
N ALA A 225 -40.28 29.26 11.41
CA ALA A 225 -38.84 29.22 11.17
C ALA A 225 -38.26 30.62 10.93
N MET A 226 -38.94 31.44 10.12
CA MET A 226 -38.59 32.83 9.84
C MET A 226 -38.55 33.69 11.11
N ILE A 227 -39.55 33.56 12.00
CA ILE A 227 -39.62 34.28 13.29
C ILE A 227 -38.46 33.87 14.22
N ARG A 228 -38.10 32.57 14.28
CA ARG A 228 -36.93 32.12 15.04
C ARG A 228 -35.61 32.59 14.43
N GLY A 229 -35.58 32.81 13.12
CA GLY A 229 -34.47 33.43 12.41
C GLY A 229 -34.44 34.96 12.44
N LEU A 230 -35.30 35.65 13.22
CA LEU A 230 -35.23 37.12 13.30
C LEU A 230 -34.04 37.58 14.18
N PRO A 231 -33.41 38.72 13.85
CA PRO A 231 -32.35 39.31 14.67
C PRO A 231 -32.80 39.49 16.14
N GLY A 232 -32.04 38.90 17.07
CA GLY A 232 -32.31 38.94 18.51
C GLY A 232 -33.12 37.76 19.07
N LEU A 233 -34.00 37.12 18.28
CA LEU A 233 -34.70 35.89 18.70
C LEU A 233 -33.85 34.63 18.49
N ASP A 234 -32.98 34.64 17.48
CA ASP A 234 -31.93 33.64 17.19
C ASP A 234 -31.05 33.34 18.43
N LEU A 235 -30.86 34.31 19.33
CA LEU A 235 -30.03 34.18 20.54
C LEU A 235 -30.55 33.14 21.56
N ALA A 236 -31.85 32.84 21.58
CA ALA A 236 -32.44 31.96 22.60
C ALA A 236 -32.40 30.47 22.22
N ALA A 237 -32.42 30.15 20.93
CA ALA A 237 -32.41 28.78 20.40
C ALA A 237 -32.00 28.76 18.91
N PRO A 238 -30.71 29.02 18.59
CA PRO A 238 -30.28 29.22 17.22
C PRO A 238 -30.33 27.93 16.39
N PRO A 239 -30.92 27.93 15.17
CA PRO A 239 -30.94 26.78 14.26
C PRO A 239 -29.61 26.56 13.52
N GLN A 240 -28.72 27.55 13.52
CA GLN A 240 -27.34 27.44 13.04
C GLN A 240 -26.38 27.57 14.23
N ARG A 241 -25.39 26.68 14.35
CA ARG A 241 -24.40 26.70 15.45
C ARG A 241 -23.01 26.38 14.97
N ILE A 242 -22.01 26.99 15.62
CA ILE A 242 -20.61 26.56 15.48
C ILE A 242 -20.51 25.11 15.95
N GLN A 243 -20.03 24.25 15.06
CA GLN A 243 -19.71 22.88 15.37
C GLN A 243 -18.23 22.83 15.77
N GLN A 244 -17.90 22.15 16.86
CA GLN A 244 -16.53 22.12 17.38
C GLN A 244 -16.16 20.74 17.89
N ILE A 245 -15.06 20.20 17.38
CA ILE A 245 -14.36 19.03 17.92
C ILE A 245 -13.22 19.52 18.80
N SER A 246 -13.03 18.90 19.96
CA SER A 246 -11.95 19.22 20.90
C SER A 246 -10.96 18.06 20.94
N LEU A 247 -9.70 18.36 20.68
CA LEU A 247 -8.62 17.39 20.56
C LEU A 247 -7.55 17.71 21.62
N PRO A 248 -7.80 17.42 22.91
CA PRO A 248 -6.94 17.85 24.01
C PRO A 248 -5.54 17.22 24.00
N GLU A 249 -5.39 16.08 23.30
CA GLU A 249 -4.18 15.26 23.28
C GLU A 249 -3.40 15.38 21.95
N LEU A 250 -3.90 16.16 20.99
CA LEU A 250 -3.24 16.46 19.71
C LEU A 250 -2.88 17.96 19.67
N THR A 251 -1.96 18.38 20.54
CA THR A 251 -1.70 19.79 20.82
C THR A 251 -1.11 20.57 19.63
N ILE A 252 -1.10 21.90 19.76
CA ILE A 252 -0.30 22.82 18.94
C ILE A 252 0.73 23.48 19.87
N ASN A 253 2.00 23.48 19.48
CA ASN A 253 3.07 24.14 20.22
C ASN A 253 3.22 25.61 19.78
N TYR A 254 2.82 26.56 20.63
CA TYR A 254 3.01 28.00 20.40
C TYR A 254 4.36 28.51 20.95
N ASN A 255 5.46 27.81 20.65
CA ASN A 255 6.84 28.02 21.12
C ASN A 255 7.07 27.89 22.64
N PHE A 256 6.12 28.29 23.48
CA PHE A 256 6.25 28.37 24.94
C PHE A 256 5.26 27.47 25.69
N LYS A 257 4.25 26.93 25.00
CA LYS A 257 3.19 26.12 25.59
C LYS A 257 2.49 25.26 24.55
N GLU A 258 2.25 24.00 24.93
CA GLU A 258 1.33 23.09 24.26
C GLU A 258 -0.12 23.50 24.57
N VAL A 259 -0.93 23.73 23.53
CA VAL A 259 -2.33 24.14 23.66
C VAL A 259 -3.23 23.09 23.00
N PRO A 260 -4.36 22.70 23.63
CA PRO A 260 -5.38 21.85 23.03
C PRO A 260 -5.80 22.33 21.63
N ARG A 261 -5.87 21.41 20.68
CA ARG A 261 -6.34 21.72 19.33
C ARG A 261 -7.88 21.71 19.33
N TYR A 262 -8.44 22.72 18.69
CA TYR A 262 -9.88 22.83 18.43
C TYR A 262 -10.08 22.83 16.93
N ASP A 263 -11.15 22.15 16.49
CA ASP A 263 -11.49 22.05 15.08
C ASP A 263 -12.93 22.47 14.87
N ARG A 264 -13.14 23.45 13.99
CA ARG A 264 -14.46 23.99 13.63
C ARG A 264 -14.76 23.84 12.15
N CYS A 265 -13.98 23.06 11.39
CA CYS A 265 -14.18 22.89 9.95
C CYS A 265 -15.58 22.33 9.63
N THR A 266 -16.13 21.48 10.51
CA THR A 266 -17.54 21.00 10.51
C THR A 266 -18.59 22.12 10.60
N THR A 267 -18.21 23.37 10.89
CA THR A 267 -19.12 24.53 10.88
C THR A 267 -19.47 24.96 9.46
N CYS A 268 -18.54 24.84 8.50
CA CYS A 268 -18.75 25.20 7.10
C CYS A 268 -18.88 23.95 6.22
N HIS A 269 -18.01 22.95 6.42
CA HIS A 269 -17.99 21.71 5.65
C HIS A 269 -19.07 20.72 6.13
N GLN A 270 -20.34 21.06 5.93
CA GLN A 270 -21.51 20.36 6.50
C GLN A 270 -21.73 18.92 6.01
N ALA A 271 -21.08 18.53 4.91
CA ALA A 271 -21.32 17.25 4.23
C ALA A 271 -20.10 16.31 4.22
N MET A 272 -18.96 16.71 4.79
CA MET A 272 -17.70 15.98 4.60
C MET A 272 -17.75 14.51 5.07
N ASP A 273 -18.59 14.20 6.06
CA ASP A 273 -18.82 12.86 6.61
C ASP A 273 -20.12 12.19 6.11
N LYS A 274 -20.80 12.77 5.10
CA LYS A 274 -22.09 12.32 4.58
C LYS A 274 -21.98 11.62 3.21
N LEU A 275 -22.62 10.47 3.09
CA LEU A 275 -22.79 9.76 1.81
C LEU A 275 -23.82 10.46 0.92
N GLY A 276 -23.66 10.39 -0.41
CA GLY A 276 -24.55 11.06 -1.38
C GLY A 276 -24.24 12.54 -1.63
N TYR A 277 -23.10 13.01 -1.14
CA TYR A 277 -22.58 14.38 -1.29
C TYR A 277 -21.20 14.40 -1.96
N ALA A 278 -20.70 13.29 -2.52
CA ALA A 278 -19.42 13.32 -3.25
C ALA A 278 -19.58 14.17 -4.52
N ALA A 279 -18.51 14.86 -4.93
CA ALA A 279 -18.49 15.61 -6.20
C ALA A 279 -18.77 14.73 -7.43
N THR A 280 -18.57 13.42 -7.30
CA THR A 280 -18.82 12.39 -8.33
C THR A 280 -20.22 11.76 -8.25
N ASP A 281 -21.02 12.05 -7.23
CA ASP A 281 -22.37 11.49 -7.13
C ASP A 281 -23.32 12.22 -8.11
N PRO A 282 -24.18 11.51 -8.87
CA PRO A 282 -25.10 12.14 -9.83
C PRO A 282 -26.01 13.19 -9.20
N GLY A 283 -26.12 14.36 -9.82
CA GLY A 283 -26.91 15.50 -9.32
C GLY A 283 -26.14 16.48 -8.42
N ASN A 284 -24.84 16.26 -8.19
CA ASN A 284 -23.97 17.16 -7.42
C ASN A 284 -23.10 18.08 -8.29
N GLU A 285 -23.35 18.17 -9.61
CA GLU A 285 -22.49 18.89 -10.56
C GLU A 285 -22.39 20.41 -10.28
N ASN A 286 -23.40 20.96 -9.59
CA ASN A 286 -23.46 22.36 -9.16
C ASN A 286 -23.33 22.53 -7.64
N LEU A 287 -22.93 21.48 -6.93
CA LEU A 287 -22.75 21.51 -5.48
C LEU A 287 -21.45 22.23 -5.14
N LYS A 288 -21.48 23.14 -4.16
CA LYS A 288 -20.28 23.92 -3.79
C LYS A 288 -19.22 23.03 -3.14
N PRO A 289 -17.91 23.35 -3.28
CA PRO A 289 -16.82 22.58 -2.67
C PRO A 289 -16.97 22.32 -1.16
N GLU A 290 -17.46 23.29 -0.39
CA GLU A 290 -17.72 23.15 1.04
C GLU A 290 -18.88 22.20 1.38
N PHE A 291 -19.73 21.86 0.40
CA PHE A 291 -20.82 20.89 0.55
C PHE A 291 -20.49 19.52 -0.03
N HIS A 292 -19.25 19.28 -0.46
CA HIS A 292 -18.81 17.95 -0.86
C HIS A 292 -18.48 17.06 0.35
N SER A 293 -18.71 15.75 0.17
CA SER A 293 -18.19 14.72 1.06
C SER A 293 -16.67 14.57 0.88
N HIS A 294 -15.99 14.07 1.90
CA HIS A 294 -14.55 13.85 1.82
C HIS A 294 -14.24 12.79 0.74
N PRO A 295 -13.28 13.01 -0.19
CA PRO A 295 -13.04 12.12 -1.33
C PRO A 295 -12.81 10.65 -0.93
N PHE A 296 -12.22 10.43 0.24
CA PHE A 296 -11.90 9.11 0.78
C PHE A 296 -12.83 8.66 1.92
N LEU A 297 -14.08 9.13 1.93
CA LEU A 297 -15.10 8.77 2.95
C LEU A 297 -15.60 7.32 2.83
N THR A 298 -15.58 6.74 1.63
CA THR A 298 -16.09 5.39 1.34
C THR A 298 -15.02 4.38 0.96
N HIS A 299 -13.79 4.84 0.69
CA HIS A 299 -12.71 4.00 0.19
C HIS A 299 -11.34 4.42 0.73
N GLY A 300 -10.38 3.50 0.61
CA GLY A 300 -9.00 3.67 1.08
C GLY A 300 -8.68 2.92 2.39
N ALA A 301 -9.68 2.37 3.07
CA ALA A 301 -9.49 1.43 4.16
C ALA A 301 -10.43 0.22 4.06
N SER A 302 -10.23 -0.75 4.95
CA SER A 302 -11.15 -1.86 5.16
C SER A 302 -11.21 -2.17 6.65
N THR A 303 -12.38 -2.57 7.13
CA THR A 303 -12.64 -2.92 8.52
C THR A 303 -13.28 -4.31 8.59
N VAL A 304 -13.39 -4.88 9.79
CA VAL A 304 -14.02 -6.20 10.00
C VAL A 304 -15.36 -6.00 10.67
N ASP A 305 -16.44 -6.47 10.03
CA ASP A 305 -17.78 -6.40 10.59
C ASP A 305 -17.95 -7.32 11.82
N PRO A 306 -19.01 -7.16 12.64
CA PRO A 306 -19.25 -8.02 13.80
C PRO A 306 -19.45 -9.51 13.50
N LYS A 307 -19.46 -9.92 12.23
CA LYS A 307 -19.56 -11.31 11.76
C LYS A 307 -18.23 -11.84 11.22
N GLY A 308 -17.14 -11.07 11.32
CA GLY A 308 -15.81 -11.45 10.84
C GLY A 308 -15.57 -11.18 9.35
N LYS A 309 -16.48 -10.50 8.65
CA LYS A 309 -16.31 -10.20 7.21
C LYS A 309 -15.55 -8.89 7.03
N VAL A 310 -14.52 -8.90 6.19
CA VAL A 310 -13.87 -7.65 5.73
C VAL A 310 -14.83 -6.86 4.85
N VAL A 311 -15.07 -5.60 5.21
CA VAL A 311 -15.92 -4.65 4.48
C VAL A 311 -15.15 -3.35 4.19
N PRO A 312 -15.43 -2.64 3.08
CA PRO A 312 -14.84 -1.34 2.82
C PRO A 312 -15.14 -0.33 3.94
N ALA A 313 -14.18 0.55 4.21
CA ALA A 313 -14.32 1.67 5.13
C ALA A 313 -13.64 2.91 4.54
N GLY A 314 -14.09 4.10 4.94
CA GLY A 314 -13.39 5.34 4.63
C GLY A 314 -11.99 5.36 5.24
N LEU A 315 -10.99 5.87 4.52
CA LEU A 315 -9.67 6.10 5.12
C LEU A 315 -9.71 7.21 6.16
N TYR A 316 -10.61 8.18 5.98
CA TYR A 316 -10.79 9.33 6.87
C TYR A 316 -12.27 9.57 7.17
N LEU A 317 -12.51 10.19 8.32
CA LEU A 317 -13.80 10.60 8.88
C LEU A 317 -14.73 9.45 9.31
N ASP A 318 -14.76 8.33 8.57
CA ASP A 318 -15.50 7.11 8.91
C ASP A 318 -15.18 6.62 10.34
N ALA A 319 -16.22 6.39 11.13
CA ALA A 319 -16.13 5.91 12.51
C ALA A 319 -15.46 4.53 12.65
N ASN A 320 -15.53 3.70 11.60
CA ASN A 320 -14.92 2.37 11.54
C ASN A 320 -13.59 2.35 10.75
N GLY A 321 -13.22 3.49 10.16
CA GLY A 321 -11.95 3.71 9.48
C GLY A 321 -10.79 3.95 10.47
N PRO A 322 -9.55 4.02 9.98
CA PRO A 322 -8.38 4.26 10.84
C PRO A 322 -8.29 5.71 11.34
N HIS A 323 -8.88 6.69 10.63
CA HIS A 323 -8.88 8.11 11.02
C HIS A 323 -10.29 8.68 11.25
N PRO A 324 -11.03 8.23 12.28
CA PRO A 324 -12.38 8.71 12.56
C PRO A 324 -12.36 10.16 13.01
N ILE A 325 -13.32 10.96 12.52
CA ILE A 325 -13.34 12.42 12.70
C ILE A 325 -13.29 12.86 14.17
N ASN A 326 -13.98 12.14 15.06
CA ASN A 326 -14.03 12.44 16.49
C ASN A 326 -12.72 12.17 17.26
N LYS A 327 -11.73 11.52 16.64
CA LYS A 327 -10.39 11.32 17.23
C LYS A 327 -9.33 12.26 16.65
N PHE A 328 -9.43 12.62 15.37
CA PHE A 328 -8.38 13.34 14.64
C PHE A 328 -8.77 14.77 14.24
N GLY A 329 -10.07 15.03 13.98
CA GLY A 329 -10.50 16.26 13.31
C GLY A 329 -9.89 16.43 11.91
N CYS A 330 -9.91 17.64 11.39
CA CYS A 330 -9.36 18.02 10.09
C CYS A 330 -7.98 18.68 10.25
N THR A 331 -7.83 19.57 11.22
CA THR A 331 -6.66 20.45 11.41
C THR A 331 -5.37 19.75 11.83
N ILE A 332 -5.40 18.49 12.30
CA ILE A 332 -4.16 17.71 12.49
C ILE A 332 -3.55 17.32 11.13
N CYS A 333 -4.40 17.04 10.14
CA CYS A 333 -4.04 16.64 8.77
C CYS A 333 -3.84 17.85 7.85
N HIS A 334 -4.79 18.79 7.84
CA HIS A 334 -4.77 19.93 6.92
C HIS A 334 -4.02 21.15 7.47
N GLY A 335 -3.77 21.26 8.78
CA GLY A 335 -3.24 22.48 9.39
C GLY A 335 -4.33 23.54 9.62
N GLY A 336 -3.96 24.82 9.59
CA GLY A 336 -4.89 25.94 9.68
C GLY A 336 -5.28 26.38 11.10
N GLN A 337 -6.07 27.46 11.17
CA GLN A 337 -6.63 27.99 12.41
C GLN A 337 -7.99 27.34 12.69
N GLY A 338 -7.98 26.17 13.35
CA GLY A 338 -9.20 25.41 13.64
C GLY A 338 -10.21 26.07 14.60
N SER A 339 -9.86 27.19 15.22
CA SER A 339 -10.81 28.06 15.95
C SER A 339 -11.51 29.08 15.05
N GLY A 340 -11.09 29.22 13.78
CA GLY A 340 -11.71 30.06 12.77
C GLY A 340 -13.17 29.68 12.48
N THR A 341 -13.95 30.66 12.05
CA THR A 341 -15.36 30.49 11.66
C THR A 341 -15.68 31.31 10.40
N ASP A 342 -14.67 31.49 9.57
CA ASP A 342 -14.65 32.33 8.38
C ASP A 342 -13.56 31.79 7.44
N PHE A 343 -13.68 32.03 6.14
CA PHE A 343 -12.77 31.47 5.13
C PHE A 343 -11.31 31.88 5.40
N THR A 344 -11.04 33.18 5.48
CA THR A 344 -9.67 33.70 5.65
C THR A 344 -9.14 33.45 7.06
N PHE A 345 -9.96 33.65 8.09
CA PHE A 345 -9.54 33.39 9.49
C PHE A 345 -9.48 31.91 9.86
N SER A 346 -9.79 30.97 8.97
CA SER A 346 -9.42 29.55 9.15
C SER A 346 -8.02 29.25 8.59
N SER A 347 -7.39 30.24 7.95
CA SER A 347 -6.08 30.15 7.29
C SER A 347 -6.04 29.09 6.19
N HIS A 348 -7.09 29.05 5.35
CA HIS A 348 -7.00 28.35 4.06
C HIS A 348 -5.86 28.95 3.23
N GLU A 349 -5.14 28.11 2.49
CA GLU A 349 -3.97 28.50 1.71
C GLU A 349 -4.14 27.98 0.27
N PRO A 350 -4.04 28.85 -0.76
CA PRO A 350 -4.28 28.46 -2.14
C PRO A 350 -3.17 27.54 -2.67
N SER A 351 -3.54 26.69 -3.63
CA SER A 351 -2.66 25.73 -4.28
C SER A 351 -1.85 26.36 -5.40
N ASP A 352 -2.34 27.42 -6.04
CA ASP A 352 -1.66 28.16 -7.12
C ASP A 352 -2.18 29.62 -7.18
N LEU A 353 -1.66 30.41 -8.14
CA LEU A 353 -2.05 31.81 -8.30
C LEU A 353 -3.46 32.01 -8.87
N HIS A 354 -3.99 31.05 -9.63
CA HIS A 354 -5.35 31.16 -10.15
C HIS A 354 -6.35 31.02 -9.00
N GLU A 355 -6.14 30.01 -8.14
CA GLU A 355 -6.91 29.80 -6.91
C GLU A 355 -6.75 31.00 -5.95
N LYS A 356 -5.55 31.56 -5.80
CA LYS A 356 -5.32 32.79 -5.01
C LYS A 356 -6.18 33.96 -5.49
N HIS A 357 -6.07 34.35 -6.76
CA HIS A 357 -6.81 35.50 -7.30
C HIS A 357 -8.33 35.29 -7.23
N GLU A 358 -8.81 34.06 -7.47
CA GLU A 358 -10.22 33.71 -7.31
C GLU A 358 -10.69 33.92 -5.85
N TRP A 359 -9.88 33.54 -4.87
CA TRP A 359 -10.22 33.66 -3.45
C TRP A 359 -10.11 35.10 -2.93
N GLU A 360 -9.19 35.90 -3.46
CA GLU A 360 -9.13 37.35 -3.19
C GLU A 360 -10.42 38.03 -3.63
N GLU A 361 -10.92 37.74 -4.83
CA GLU A 361 -12.18 38.30 -5.35
C GLU A 361 -13.42 37.77 -4.61
N LYS A 362 -13.55 36.44 -4.48
CA LYS A 362 -14.79 35.79 -3.98
C LYS A 362 -14.92 35.74 -2.46
N HIS A 363 -13.79 35.70 -1.76
CA HIS A 363 -13.76 35.46 -0.32
C HIS A 363 -13.05 36.57 0.48
N ASN A 364 -12.54 37.62 -0.19
CA ASN A 364 -11.69 38.64 0.44
C ASN A 364 -10.51 37.97 1.20
N TRP A 365 -9.94 36.94 0.57
CA TRP A 365 -8.80 36.21 1.10
C TRP A 365 -7.56 37.11 1.16
N HIS A 366 -6.71 36.86 2.16
CA HIS A 366 -5.40 37.47 2.32
C HIS A 366 -4.59 36.60 3.29
N GLU A 367 -3.26 36.63 3.20
CA GLU A 367 -2.42 35.80 4.07
C GLU A 367 -2.53 36.23 5.55
N MET A 368 -2.73 35.24 6.42
CA MET A 368 -2.78 35.41 7.86
C MET A 368 -1.36 35.42 8.49
N HIS A 369 -0.55 36.45 8.20
CA HIS A 369 0.86 36.55 8.62
C HIS A 369 1.14 36.40 10.14
N HIS A 370 0.13 36.47 11.00
CA HIS A 370 0.26 36.27 12.45
C HIS A 370 -0.04 34.83 12.91
N TRP A 371 -0.31 33.91 11.99
CA TRP A 371 -0.60 32.51 12.27
C TRP A 371 0.48 31.59 11.70
N ASP A 372 1.34 31.05 12.57
CA ASP A 372 2.50 30.22 12.21
C ASP A 372 2.17 28.88 11.51
N PHE A 373 0.89 28.47 11.50
CA PHE A 373 0.43 27.15 11.05
C PHE A 373 -0.76 27.23 10.09
N PRO A 374 -0.63 27.91 8.92
CA PRO A 374 -1.70 27.93 7.92
C PRO A 374 -2.05 26.51 7.44
N MET A 375 -3.16 26.38 6.71
CA MET A 375 -3.46 25.11 6.07
C MET A 375 -2.37 24.77 5.06
N LEU A 376 -2.08 23.49 4.90
CA LEU A 376 -1.26 23.01 3.80
C LEU A 376 -2.09 23.10 2.52
N PRO A 377 -1.55 23.70 1.43
CA PRO A 377 -2.18 23.61 0.12
C PRO A 377 -2.44 22.16 -0.28
N THR A 378 -3.43 21.92 -1.13
CA THR A 378 -3.86 20.57 -1.54
C THR A 378 -2.70 19.71 -2.03
N ARG A 379 -1.76 20.30 -2.79
CA ARG A 379 -0.53 19.65 -3.29
C ARG A 379 0.49 19.21 -2.22
N PHE A 380 0.31 19.61 -0.96
CA PHE A 380 1.22 19.31 0.17
C PHE A 380 0.55 18.58 1.35
N MET A 381 -0.75 18.27 1.31
CA MET A 381 -1.47 17.62 2.43
C MET A 381 -0.82 16.32 2.90
N GLN A 382 -0.21 15.55 1.99
CA GLN A 382 0.50 14.31 2.30
C GLN A 382 1.66 14.49 3.30
N SER A 383 2.19 15.71 3.47
CA SER A 383 3.19 16.04 4.48
C SER A 383 2.76 15.63 5.90
N SER A 384 1.47 15.85 6.23
CA SER A 384 0.94 15.56 7.57
C SER A 384 0.83 14.08 7.90
N CYS A 385 0.88 13.17 6.91
CA CYS A 385 0.96 11.75 7.18
C CYS A 385 2.20 11.40 8.02
N LEU A 386 3.30 12.15 7.85
CA LEU A 386 4.57 11.95 8.55
C LEU A 386 4.49 12.16 10.07
N LYS A 387 3.45 12.87 10.56
CA LYS A 387 3.20 13.08 11.99
C LYS A 387 2.99 11.77 12.75
N CYS A 388 2.26 10.83 12.13
CA CYS A 388 1.92 9.53 12.72
C CYS A 388 2.65 8.35 12.03
N HIS A 389 2.92 8.46 10.73
CA HIS A 389 3.53 7.39 9.93
C HIS A 389 5.03 7.58 9.74
N THR A 390 5.80 7.46 10.82
CA THR A 390 7.24 7.71 10.84
C THR A 390 8.10 6.68 10.08
N GLN A 391 7.54 5.55 9.62
CA GLN A 391 8.29 4.52 8.87
C GLN A 391 8.36 4.78 7.34
N VAL A 392 7.48 5.63 6.80
CA VAL A 392 7.49 6.26 5.45
C VAL A 392 7.62 5.39 4.19
N THR A 393 7.56 4.05 4.26
CA THR A 393 7.82 3.20 3.09
C THR A 393 6.60 2.62 2.39
N ASP A 394 5.42 2.67 3.01
CA ASP A 394 4.17 2.18 2.43
C ASP A 394 2.97 2.84 3.14
N ILE A 395 2.73 4.12 2.81
CA ILE A 395 1.62 4.93 3.33
C ILE A 395 0.62 5.11 2.18
N PRO A 396 -0.56 4.45 2.23
CA PRO A 396 -1.58 4.60 1.19
C PRO A 396 -1.95 6.06 0.97
N GLN A 397 -2.08 6.46 -0.30
CA GLN A 397 -2.45 7.82 -0.74
C GLN A 397 -1.41 8.92 -0.39
N ALA A 398 -0.17 8.54 -0.06
CA ALA A 398 0.91 9.48 0.29
C ALA A 398 2.15 9.34 -0.62
N ASP A 399 1.95 9.05 -1.91
CA ASP A 399 3.01 8.74 -2.87
C ASP A 399 4.06 9.86 -3.04
N LYS A 400 3.66 11.13 -2.92
CA LYS A 400 4.56 12.30 -2.99
C LYS A 400 5.43 12.43 -1.74
N LEU A 401 4.90 12.07 -0.57
CA LEU A 401 5.68 11.96 0.68
C LEU A 401 6.72 10.83 0.55
N GLN A 402 6.33 9.67 0.01
CA GLN A 402 7.23 8.54 -0.24
C GLN A 402 8.34 8.90 -1.24
N ALA A 403 7.99 9.57 -2.36
CA ALA A 403 8.95 10.07 -3.33
C ALA A 403 9.93 11.09 -2.70
N GLY A 404 9.44 11.98 -1.82
CA GLY A 404 10.28 12.90 -1.04
C GLY A 404 11.30 12.19 -0.15
N TYR A 405 10.86 11.17 0.61
CA TYR A 405 11.73 10.30 1.41
C TYR A 405 12.80 9.59 0.55
N GLN A 406 12.39 9.00 -0.58
CA GLN A 406 13.29 8.34 -1.53
C GLN A 406 14.31 9.31 -2.11
N ARG A 407 13.91 10.55 -2.44
CA ARG A 407 14.81 11.57 -2.98
C ARG A 407 15.83 12.05 -1.95
N ILE A 408 15.39 12.30 -0.71
CA ILE A 408 16.26 12.69 0.41
C ILE A 408 17.33 11.64 0.71
N THR A 409 16.95 10.36 0.68
CA THR A 409 17.88 9.24 0.89
C THR A 409 18.79 9.00 -0.33
N LYS A 410 18.25 9.04 -1.57
CA LYS A 410 19.02 8.85 -2.82
C LYS A 410 20.07 9.93 -3.09
N PHE A 411 19.80 11.19 -2.68
CA PHE A 411 20.74 12.32 -2.83
C PHE A 411 21.53 12.64 -1.54
N GLY A 412 21.29 11.91 -0.45
CA GLY A 412 22.11 11.97 0.77
C GLY A 412 22.00 13.28 1.54
N CYS A 413 20.82 13.91 1.57
CA CYS A 413 20.60 15.15 2.33
C CYS A 413 20.95 14.97 3.82
N THR A 414 20.80 13.75 4.34
CA THR A 414 21.13 13.35 5.72
C THR A 414 22.62 13.43 6.05
N GLY A 415 23.51 13.44 5.05
CA GLY A 415 24.95 13.62 5.26
C GLY A 415 25.31 15.02 5.78
N CYS A 416 24.51 16.03 5.43
CA CYS A 416 24.65 17.39 5.96
C CYS A 416 23.61 17.71 7.04
N HIS A 417 22.37 17.22 6.90
CA HIS A 417 21.25 17.58 7.78
C HIS A 417 20.82 16.41 8.66
N THR A 418 20.84 16.58 9.98
CA THR A 418 20.26 15.58 10.89
C THR A 418 18.73 15.50 10.72
N ILE A 419 18.23 14.28 10.52
CA ILE A 419 16.80 13.91 10.52
C ILE A 419 16.66 12.69 11.44
N GLY A 420 15.88 12.81 12.52
CA GLY A 420 15.80 11.83 13.60
C GLY A 420 16.86 12.01 14.69
N GLY A 421 17.20 10.91 15.38
CA GLY A 421 18.12 10.86 16.51
C GLY A 421 17.51 11.19 17.87
N ASP A 422 18.33 11.09 18.93
CA ASP A 422 17.94 11.33 20.31
C ASP A 422 17.24 12.69 20.51
N GLY A 423 15.99 12.65 20.98
CA GLY A 423 15.18 13.83 21.25
C GLY A 423 14.41 14.40 20.05
N ALA A 424 14.47 13.77 18.87
CA ALA A 424 13.62 14.14 17.75
C ALA A 424 12.14 13.80 18.00
N SER A 425 11.26 14.78 17.82
CA SER A 425 9.81 14.59 17.73
C SER A 425 9.39 14.68 16.26
N GLY A 426 8.72 13.64 15.75
CA GLY A 426 8.19 13.59 14.37
C GLY A 426 9.21 13.13 13.31
N GLY A 427 8.74 12.31 12.36
CA GLY A 427 9.54 11.79 11.23
C GLY A 427 10.34 10.50 11.51
N PRO A 428 10.93 9.90 10.46
CA PRO A 428 11.82 8.72 10.56
C PRO A 428 13.16 9.07 11.21
N ASP A 429 13.79 8.07 11.82
CA ASP A 429 15.23 8.14 12.07
C ASP A 429 16.02 7.79 10.81
N LEU A 430 16.90 8.70 10.39
CA LEU A 430 17.78 8.57 9.25
C LEU A 430 19.26 8.81 9.59
N THR A 431 19.60 8.78 10.88
CA THR A 431 20.97 9.04 11.37
C THR A 431 21.96 7.92 11.02
N ASP A 432 21.50 6.67 10.93
CA ASP A 432 22.32 5.51 10.53
C ASP A 432 22.50 5.36 9.00
N ASN A 433 22.04 6.31 8.19
CA ASN A 433 22.21 6.26 6.74
C ASN A 433 23.69 6.34 6.34
N ARG A 434 24.12 5.39 5.48
CA ARG A 434 25.47 5.39 4.91
C ARG A 434 25.69 6.64 4.04
N PRO A 435 26.91 7.23 4.04
CA PRO A 435 27.31 8.21 3.03
C PRO A 435 27.07 7.71 1.59
N VAL A 436 26.34 8.51 0.80
CA VAL A 436 25.85 8.15 -0.55
C VAL A 436 26.93 8.22 -1.65
N GLY A 437 28.00 8.97 -1.41
CA GLY A 437 29.13 9.11 -2.31
C GLY A 437 30.11 7.92 -2.20
N PRO A 438 30.97 7.74 -3.21
CA PRO A 438 32.06 6.77 -3.14
C PRO A 438 33.07 7.14 -2.04
N SER A 439 33.71 6.13 -1.44
CA SER A 439 34.88 6.35 -0.58
C SER A 439 36.00 7.07 -1.35
N LEU A 440 36.55 8.11 -0.74
CA LEU A 440 37.70 8.87 -1.24
C LEU A 440 38.99 8.48 -0.53
N ALA A 441 38.95 7.59 0.48
CA ALA A 441 40.11 7.13 1.24
C ALA A 441 41.23 6.51 0.38
N HIS A 442 40.91 6.08 -0.86
CA HIS A 442 41.85 5.46 -1.80
C HIS A 442 41.89 6.17 -3.17
N ILE A 443 41.42 7.43 -3.27
CA ILE A 443 41.23 8.13 -4.55
C ILE A 443 42.50 8.22 -5.42
N GLY A 444 43.67 8.35 -4.78
CA GLY A 444 44.96 8.42 -5.45
C GLY A 444 45.41 7.12 -6.14
N SER A 445 44.75 5.99 -5.87
CA SER A 445 44.97 4.76 -6.64
C SER A 445 44.07 4.65 -7.88
N LYS A 446 43.11 5.58 -8.06
CA LYS A 446 42.02 5.47 -9.04
C LYS A 446 42.13 6.51 -10.16
N THR A 447 42.16 7.79 -9.80
CA THR A 447 42.14 8.89 -10.77
C THR A 447 43.37 9.79 -10.60
N PRO A 448 43.81 10.51 -11.65
CA PRO A 448 44.79 11.60 -11.51
C PRO A 448 44.22 12.77 -10.70
N ALA A 449 45.09 13.48 -9.98
CA ALA A 449 44.71 14.66 -9.20
C ALA A 449 44.01 15.74 -10.06
N GLU A 450 44.54 16.00 -11.27
CA GLU A 450 43.97 16.95 -12.21
C GLU A 450 42.51 16.64 -12.58
N TRP A 451 42.21 15.37 -12.89
CA TRP A 451 40.83 14.93 -13.18
C TRP A 451 39.91 15.14 -11.97
N THR A 452 40.40 14.81 -10.77
CA THR A 452 39.63 14.97 -9.54
C THR A 452 39.33 16.45 -9.24
N ALA A 453 40.29 17.35 -9.51
CA ALA A 453 40.10 18.79 -9.37
C ALA A 453 39.01 19.33 -10.33
N LYS A 454 39.10 18.98 -11.63
CA LYS A 454 38.08 19.31 -12.64
C LYS A 454 36.68 18.78 -12.27
N TRP A 455 36.61 17.54 -11.76
CA TRP A 455 35.37 16.93 -11.26
C TRP A 455 34.77 17.66 -10.05
N ILE A 456 35.59 18.13 -9.10
CA ILE A 456 35.12 18.92 -7.95
C ILE A 456 34.60 20.29 -8.39
N GLN A 457 35.22 20.91 -9.40
CA GLN A 457 34.85 22.23 -9.91
C GLN A 457 33.51 22.21 -10.69
N LYS A 458 33.36 21.29 -11.66
CA LYS A 458 32.20 21.21 -12.58
C LYS A 458 31.70 19.76 -12.77
N PRO A 459 31.14 19.10 -11.73
CA PRO A 459 30.73 17.69 -11.84
C PRO A 459 29.64 17.45 -12.90
N HIS A 460 28.74 18.42 -13.09
CA HIS A 460 27.60 18.32 -14.02
C HIS A 460 28.02 18.46 -15.49
N THR A 461 29.16 19.10 -15.78
CA THR A 461 29.72 19.18 -17.14
C THR A 461 30.29 17.84 -17.61
N PHE A 462 30.93 17.08 -16.73
CA PHE A 462 31.40 15.73 -17.04
C PHE A 462 30.24 14.72 -17.09
N ARG A 463 29.25 14.87 -16.19
CA ARG A 463 28.06 14.01 -16.13
C ARG A 463 26.82 14.81 -15.69
N PRO A 464 25.93 15.18 -16.62
CA PRO A 464 24.70 15.92 -16.29
C PRO A 464 23.76 15.19 -15.32
N ASP A 465 23.84 13.85 -15.27
CA ASP A 465 23.00 12.97 -14.44
C ASP A 465 23.57 12.73 -13.02
N THR A 466 24.74 13.28 -12.68
CA THR A 466 25.43 12.92 -11.45
C THR A 466 24.70 13.35 -10.18
N ARG A 467 24.72 12.49 -9.15
CA ARG A 467 24.14 12.80 -7.84
C ARG A 467 25.03 13.72 -6.99
N MET A 468 26.29 13.95 -7.39
CA MET A 468 27.17 14.92 -6.73
C MET A 468 26.69 16.34 -7.04
N PRO A 469 26.31 17.14 -6.03
CA PRO A 469 25.82 18.49 -6.28
C PRO A 469 26.98 19.47 -6.57
N ALA A 470 26.66 20.58 -7.23
CA ALA A 470 27.63 21.64 -7.52
C ALA A 470 27.88 22.51 -6.27
N PHE A 471 29.16 22.73 -5.91
CA PHE A 471 29.58 23.63 -4.83
C PHE A 471 30.14 24.97 -5.34
N TYR A 472 30.46 25.05 -6.62
CA TYR A 472 31.08 26.19 -7.29
C TYR A 472 30.28 26.56 -8.55
N GLY A 473 30.42 27.80 -9.02
CA GLY A 473 29.57 28.33 -10.10
C GLY A 473 28.17 28.72 -9.65
N LEU A 474 27.98 29.04 -8.36
CA LEU A 474 26.70 29.42 -7.76
C LEU A 474 26.67 30.92 -7.40
N THR A 475 25.49 31.47 -7.15
CA THR A 475 25.21 32.91 -6.94
C THR A 475 26.21 33.66 -6.04
N ASN A 476 26.76 33.01 -5.02
CA ASN A 476 27.69 33.63 -4.05
C ASN A 476 29.18 33.34 -4.30
N ASN A 477 29.55 32.74 -5.44
CA ASN A 477 30.93 32.48 -5.83
C ASN A 477 31.20 32.53 -7.36
N THR A 478 30.34 33.22 -8.13
CA THR A 478 30.50 33.46 -9.58
C THR A 478 31.13 34.82 -9.93
N ALA A 479 31.33 35.72 -8.97
CA ALA A 479 31.95 37.02 -9.23
C ALA A 479 33.42 36.84 -9.68
N LYS A 480 33.91 37.72 -10.57
CA LYS A 480 35.28 37.62 -11.10
C LYS A 480 36.37 37.56 -10.00
N SER A 481 36.17 38.26 -8.88
CA SER A 481 37.06 38.24 -7.71
C SER A 481 36.99 36.95 -6.87
N ASP A 482 35.94 36.16 -7.04
CA ASP A 482 35.71 34.91 -6.31
C ASP A 482 36.18 33.68 -7.09
N ILE A 483 36.26 33.75 -8.42
CA ILE A 483 36.68 32.63 -9.28
C ILE A 483 38.06 32.08 -8.85
N PRO A 484 39.12 32.90 -8.65
CA PRO A 484 40.41 32.39 -8.18
C PRO A 484 40.35 31.73 -6.79
N LYS A 485 39.46 32.21 -5.91
CA LYS A 485 39.23 31.60 -4.57
C LYS A 485 38.58 30.23 -4.68
N THR A 486 37.60 30.05 -5.58
CA THR A 486 37.02 28.72 -5.84
C THR A 486 38.05 27.76 -6.43
N GLN A 487 38.89 28.22 -7.36
CA GLN A 487 39.96 27.42 -7.96
C GLN A 487 41.02 27.02 -6.92
N ALA A 488 41.41 27.94 -6.02
CA ALA A 488 42.31 27.64 -4.90
C ALA A 488 41.70 26.60 -3.93
N GLU A 489 40.41 26.72 -3.57
CA GLU A 489 39.69 25.72 -2.77
C GLU A 489 39.64 24.35 -3.47
N VAL A 490 39.39 24.29 -4.78
CA VAL A 490 39.38 23.05 -5.59
C VAL A 490 40.76 22.35 -5.57
N HIS A 491 41.84 23.10 -5.81
CA HIS A 491 43.21 22.56 -5.75
C HIS A 491 43.55 22.09 -4.35
N ALA A 492 43.15 22.83 -3.31
CA ALA A 492 43.44 22.51 -1.92
C ALA A 492 42.72 21.24 -1.44
N ILE A 493 41.41 21.10 -1.74
CA ILE A 493 40.66 19.86 -1.49
C ILE A 493 41.37 18.69 -2.16
N THR A 494 41.76 18.84 -3.43
CA THR A 494 42.44 17.80 -4.21
C THR A 494 43.77 17.41 -3.57
N ALA A 495 44.63 18.37 -3.24
CA ALA A 495 45.91 18.11 -2.59
C ALA A 495 45.75 17.35 -1.27
N TYR A 496 44.80 17.74 -0.43
CA TYR A 496 44.51 17.04 0.82
C TYR A 496 44.05 15.59 0.57
N LEU A 497 43.11 15.39 -0.35
CA LEU A 497 42.58 14.06 -0.69
C LEU A 497 43.69 13.10 -1.18
N TYR A 498 44.64 13.59 -1.98
CA TYR A 498 45.74 12.76 -2.49
C TYR A 498 46.82 12.52 -1.44
N ALA A 499 47.19 13.53 -0.65
CA ALA A 499 48.16 13.37 0.44
C ALA A 499 47.66 12.47 1.59
N LYS A 500 46.33 12.32 1.74
CA LYS A 500 45.70 11.40 2.69
C LYS A 500 45.16 10.11 2.04
N SER A 501 45.43 9.89 0.75
CA SER A 501 45.00 8.66 0.06
C SER A 501 45.83 7.48 0.51
N LEU A 502 45.16 6.44 1.00
CA LEU A 502 45.72 5.14 1.32
C LEU A 502 45.77 4.27 0.07
N LYS A 503 46.67 3.29 0.01
CA LYS A 503 46.62 2.25 -1.03
C LYS A 503 45.51 1.25 -0.68
N PRO A 504 44.70 0.76 -1.64
CA PRO A 504 43.72 -0.28 -1.38
C PRO A 504 44.43 -1.61 -1.07
N GLU A 505 43.97 -2.33 -0.05
CA GLU A 505 44.55 -3.62 0.35
C GLU A 505 43.92 -4.79 -0.41
N GLY A 506 44.73 -5.76 -0.82
CA GLY A 506 44.24 -6.97 -1.49
C GLY A 506 43.91 -6.80 -2.97
N PHE A 507 44.33 -5.69 -3.60
CA PHE A 507 44.41 -5.61 -5.07
C PHE A 507 45.51 -6.56 -5.57
N VAL A 508 45.22 -7.28 -6.64
CA VAL A 508 46.11 -8.27 -7.28
C VAL A 508 46.66 -7.75 -8.60
N GLU A 509 47.84 -8.24 -8.98
CA GLU A 509 48.48 -7.86 -10.25
C GLU A 509 47.74 -8.43 -11.45
N VAL A 510 47.41 -7.57 -12.41
CA VAL A 510 46.78 -7.96 -13.68
C VAL A 510 47.87 -8.18 -14.72
N THR A 511 48.16 -9.45 -15.01
CA THR A 511 49.30 -9.87 -15.84
C THR A 511 48.93 -10.17 -17.30
N LYS A 512 47.63 -10.32 -17.60
CA LYS A 512 47.10 -10.52 -18.95
C LYS A 512 46.38 -9.23 -19.40
N ALA A 513 46.51 -8.87 -20.67
CA ALA A 513 45.67 -7.84 -21.28
C ALA A 513 44.26 -8.40 -21.54
N GLY A 514 43.25 -7.53 -21.49
CA GLY A 514 41.88 -7.91 -21.83
C GLY A 514 41.62 -7.97 -23.35
N ASP A 515 40.48 -8.57 -23.69
CA ASP A 515 39.88 -8.54 -25.04
C ASP A 515 38.60 -7.69 -24.95
N PRO A 516 38.52 -6.53 -25.63
CA PRO A 516 37.35 -5.66 -25.64
C PRO A 516 36.06 -6.28 -26.19
N GLU A 517 36.11 -7.14 -27.20
CA GLU A 517 34.90 -7.76 -27.78
C GLU A 517 34.34 -8.82 -26.82
N GLN A 518 35.22 -9.60 -26.20
CA GLN A 518 34.82 -10.47 -25.09
C GLN A 518 34.28 -9.65 -23.91
N GLY A 519 34.89 -8.50 -23.61
CA GLY A 519 34.46 -7.57 -22.56
C GLY A 519 33.05 -7.03 -22.75
N LYS A 520 32.70 -6.59 -23.96
CA LYS A 520 31.36 -6.12 -24.33
C LYS A 520 30.29 -7.19 -24.13
N ASN A 521 30.59 -8.42 -24.55
CA ASN A 521 29.68 -9.56 -24.38
C ASN A 521 29.53 -9.95 -22.89
N LEU A 522 30.63 -9.97 -22.13
CA LEU A 522 30.61 -10.23 -20.69
C LEU A 522 29.83 -9.15 -19.92
N PHE A 523 29.93 -7.87 -20.30
CA PHE A 523 29.19 -6.79 -19.66
C PHE A 523 27.67 -7.03 -19.68
N MET A 524 27.14 -7.47 -20.82
CA MET A 524 25.75 -7.90 -20.93
C MET A 524 25.49 -9.19 -20.13
N GLN A 525 26.26 -10.26 -20.37
CA GLN A 525 26.03 -11.58 -19.76
C GLN A 525 26.13 -11.61 -18.21
N LYS A 526 26.98 -10.76 -17.63
CA LYS A 526 27.23 -10.69 -16.17
C LYS A 526 26.30 -9.70 -15.46
N GLY A 527 25.27 -9.19 -16.14
CA GLY A 527 24.21 -8.38 -15.52
C GLY A 527 24.60 -6.94 -15.20
N CYS A 528 25.65 -6.37 -15.81
CA CYS A 528 26.05 -4.99 -15.53
C CYS A 528 24.93 -3.98 -15.87
N MET A 529 24.15 -4.26 -16.93
CA MET A 529 22.97 -3.50 -17.34
C MET A 529 21.81 -3.51 -16.32
N ALA A 530 21.83 -4.34 -15.28
CA ALA A 530 20.88 -4.29 -14.16
C ALA A 530 21.01 -2.99 -13.33
N CYS A 531 22.19 -2.36 -13.39
CA CYS A 531 22.57 -1.24 -12.54
C CYS A 531 23.20 -0.09 -13.33
N HIS A 532 23.84 -0.35 -14.48
CA HIS A 532 24.63 0.63 -15.23
C HIS A 532 24.12 0.80 -16.65
N SER A 533 23.91 2.04 -17.08
CA SER A 533 23.70 2.41 -18.49
C SER A 533 25.01 2.65 -19.25
N HIS A 534 25.01 2.40 -20.56
CA HIS A 534 26.17 2.59 -21.45
C HIS A 534 25.72 2.90 -22.90
N LYS A 535 26.41 3.82 -23.60
CA LYS A 535 26.04 4.32 -24.94
C LYS A 535 25.99 3.27 -26.05
N ASP A 536 26.79 2.21 -25.97
CA ASP A 536 26.73 1.04 -26.87
C ASP A 536 25.44 0.21 -26.75
N PHE A 537 24.67 0.40 -25.67
CA PHE A 537 23.39 -0.28 -25.43
C PHE A 537 22.27 0.77 -25.24
N PRO A 538 22.00 1.62 -26.24
CA PRO A 538 20.99 2.66 -26.13
C PRO A 538 19.59 2.03 -26.11
N ALA A 539 18.61 2.71 -25.51
CA ALA A 539 17.22 2.22 -25.48
C ALA A 539 16.64 1.95 -26.88
N SER A 540 17.11 2.66 -27.92
CA SER A 540 16.74 2.41 -29.32
C SER A 540 17.20 1.06 -29.88
N ALA A 541 18.14 0.36 -29.24
CA ALA A 541 18.59 -0.98 -29.62
C ALA A 541 17.69 -2.11 -29.07
N PHE A 542 16.61 -1.77 -28.35
CA PHE A 542 15.70 -2.72 -27.72
C PHE A 542 14.24 -2.52 -28.18
N PRO A 543 13.42 -3.59 -28.18
CA PRO A 543 11.97 -3.50 -28.44
C PRO A 543 11.28 -2.51 -27.49
N GLU A 544 10.18 -1.89 -27.93
CA GLU A 544 9.48 -0.83 -27.19
C GLU A 544 9.17 -1.19 -25.73
N ASN A 545 8.63 -2.40 -25.52
CA ASN A 545 8.28 -2.95 -24.21
C ASN A 545 9.48 -3.26 -23.29
N VAL A 546 10.72 -3.12 -23.79
CA VAL A 546 11.97 -3.35 -23.05
C VAL A 546 12.68 -2.03 -22.73
N LYS A 547 12.44 -0.96 -23.49
CA LYS A 547 13.18 0.32 -23.41
C LYS A 547 13.22 0.92 -22.01
N GLU A 548 12.13 0.84 -21.26
CA GLU A 548 12.06 1.38 -19.90
C GLU A 548 13.03 0.71 -18.90
N TYR A 549 13.38 -0.56 -19.11
CA TYR A 549 14.33 -1.26 -18.23
C TYR A 549 15.78 -0.84 -18.51
N VAL A 550 16.08 -0.36 -19.73
CA VAL A 550 17.45 0.00 -20.19
C VAL A 550 17.99 1.26 -19.52
N ALA A 551 17.14 2.05 -18.85
CA ALA A 551 17.52 3.32 -18.21
C ALA A 551 18.61 3.17 -17.13
N ALA A 552 18.57 2.07 -16.35
CA ALA A 552 19.60 1.62 -15.42
C ALA A 552 20.31 2.76 -14.64
N ASP A 553 19.57 3.46 -13.77
CA ASP A 553 20.01 4.68 -13.08
C ASP A 553 20.55 4.46 -11.65
N TYR A 554 20.52 3.21 -11.16
CA TYR A 554 20.94 2.86 -9.80
C TYR A 554 22.46 3.03 -9.60
N GLY A 555 23.24 2.53 -10.56
CA GLY A 555 24.66 2.78 -10.71
C GLY A 555 24.94 3.95 -11.66
N PRO A 556 26.20 4.44 -11.73
CA PRO A 556 26.58 5.48 -12.66
C PRO A 556 26.56 4.99 -14.12
N ASN A 557 26.15 5.85 -15.04
CA ASN A 557 26.42 5.68 -16.47
C ASN A 557 27.94 5.53 -16.70
N LEU A 558 28.34 4.52 -17.46
CA LEU A 558 29.74 4.13 -17.67
C LEU A 558 30.33 4.59 -19.00
N SER A 559 29.56 5.22 -19.88
CA SER A 559 29.96 5.61 -21.25
C SER A 559 31.23 6.45 -21.34
N GLU A 560 31.50 7.23 -20.29
CA GLU A 560 32.62 8.19 -20.20
C GLU A 560 33.68 7.77 -19.16
N VAL A 561 33.66 6.50 -18.71
CA VAL A 561 34.61 5.99 -17.71
C VAL A 561 36.06 6.06 -18.20
N ALA A 562 36.26 5.92 -19.51
CA ALA A 562 37.55 6.01 -20.20
C ALA A 562 38.31 7.34 -19.98
N ALA A 563 37.61 8.46 -19.74
CA ALA A 563 38.22 9.76 -19.47
C ALA A 563 38.83 9.90 -18.05
N LYS A 564 38.54 8.97 -17.15
CA LYS A 564 39.05 8.99 -15.77
C LYS A 564 40.48 8.43 -15.65
N PHE A 565 40.94 7.76 -16.71
CA PHE A 565 42.17 6.97 -16.75
C PHE A 565 43.00 7.34 -17.99
N PRO A 566 43.86 8.37 -17.91
CA PRO A 566 44.75 8.72 -19.01
C PRO A 566 45.81 7.63 -19.25
N ASP A 567 46.34 7.02 -18.17
CA ASP A 567 47.04 5.75 -18.26
C ASP A 567 46.00 4.61 -18.35
N LYS A 568 45.82 4.10 -19.56
CA LYS A 568 44.89 3.01 -19.86
C LYS A 568 45.31 1.69 -19.19
N LYS A 569 46.60 1.43 -19.00
CA LYS A 569 47.08 0.18 -18.36
C LYS A 569 46.83 0.22 -16.86
N ALA A 570 47.12 1.34 -16.20
CA ALA A 570 46.78 1.54 -14.80
C ALA A 570 45.26 1.51 -14.57
N GLY A 571 44.50 2.11 -15.50
CA GLY A 571 43.04 2.06 -15.49
C GLY A 571 42.47 0.66 -15.63
N GLU A 572 43.01 -0.16 -16.54
CA GLU A 572 42.55 -1.54 -16.76
C GLU A 572 42.78 -2.38 -15.50
N ALA A 573 43.99 -2.28 -14.92
CA ALA A 573 44.32 -2.97 -13.67
C ALA A 573 43.43 -2.52 -12.48
N TRP A 574 43.10 -1.23 -12.39
CA TRP A 574 42.21 -0.72 -11.34
C TRP A 574 40.76 -1.19 -11.54
N LEU A 575 40.23 -1.08 -12.76
CA LEU A 575 38.86 -1.49 -13.09
C LEU A 575 38.66 -2.99 -12.92
N ALA A 576 39.62 -3.82 -13.37
CA ALA A 576 39.56 -5.27 -13.20
C ALA A 576 39.50 -5.68 -11.72
N ASN A 577 40.33 -5.07 -10.87
CA ASN A 577 40.28 -5.30 -9.42
C ASN A 577 38.97 -4.81 -8.79
N TRP A 578 38.47 -3.64 -9.19
CA TRP A 578 37.20 -3.10 -8.71
C TRP A 578 35.99 -3.96 -9.12
N ILE A 579 35.98 -4.52 -10.33
CA ILE A 579 34.91 -5.41 -10.81
C ILE A 579 34.99 -6.78 -10.10
N HIS A 580 36.20 -7.29 -9.86
CA HIS A 580 36.44 -8.58 -9.22
C HIS A 580 36.11 -8.59 -7.71
N ALA A 581 36.54 -7.56 -6.97
CA ALA A 581 36.45 -7.49 -5.51
C ALA A 581 36.25 -6.03 -5.01
N PRO A 582 35.09 -5.39 -5.30
CA PRO A 582 34.85 -3.97 -4.99
C PRO A 582 34.96 -3.64 -3.49
N GLU A 583 34.72 -4.62 -2.61
CA GLU A 583 34.87 -4.49 -1.16
C GLU A 583 36.30 -4.16 -0.71
N LYS A 584 37.32 -4.51 -1.51
CA LYS A 584 38.73 -4.25 -1.22
C LYS A 584 39.11 -2.77 -1.35
N TYR A 585 38.40 -2.04 -2.21
CA TYR A 585 38.53 -0.59 -2.33
C TYR A 585 37.51 0.15 -1.44
N HIS A 586 36.33 -0.42 -1.20
CA HIS A 586 35.33 0.19 -0.34
C HIS A 586 34.47 -0.85 0.40
N PRO A 587 34.78 -1.18 1.67
CA PRO A 587 34.13 -2.28 2.39
C PRO A 587 32.61 -2.20 2.55
N LYS A 588 32.02 -0.99 2.48
CA LYS A 588 30.55 -0.78 2.57
C LYS A 588 29.86 -0.56 1.22
N THR A 589 30.55 -0.76 0.10
CA THR A 589 30.06 -0.44 -1.26
C THR A 589 28.73 -1.12 -1.63
N LEU A 590 27.88 -0.42 -2.40
CA LEU A 590 26.62 -0.98 -2.93
C LEU A 590 26.85 -1.82 -4.19
N MET A 591 27.98 -1.68 -4.87
CA MET A 591 28.35 -2.58 -5.96
C MET A 591 28.73 -3.93 -5.33
N PRO A 592 27.94 -4.99 -5.52
CA PRO A 592 28.18 -6.26 -4.86
C PRO A 592 29.35 -6.99 -5.52
N ASN A 593 29.94 -7.96 -4.81
CA ASN A 593 30.86 -8.89 -5.44
C ASN A 593 30.06 -9.85 -6.34
N LEU A 594 30.20 -9.68 -7.66
CA LEU A 594 29.47 -10.45 -8.68
C LEU A 594 29.96 -11.91 -8.84
N GLN A 595 30.94 -12.34 -8.04
CA GLN A 595 31.59 -13.66 -8.15
C GLN A 595 32.21 -13.93 -9.53
N ILE A 596 32.71 -12.87 -10.17
CA ILE A 596 33.36 -12.87 -11.49
C ILE A 596 34.87 -13.09 -11.35
N SER A 597 35.50 -13.76 -12.33
CA SER A 597 36.96 -13.99 -12.32
C SER A 597 37.72 -12.69 -12.60
N LEU A 598 39.00 -12.62 -12.20
CA LEU A 598 39.86 -11.48 -12.54
C LEU A 598 40.05 -11.35 -14.07
N ASP A 599 40.20 -12.48 -14.76
CA ASP A 599 40.30 -12.51 -16.24
C ASP A 599 39.03 -11.91 -16.89
N ASP A 600 37.83 -12.41 -16.57
CA ASP A 600 36.54 -11.86 -17.07
C ASP A 600 36.41 -10.35 -16.73
N SER A 601 36.85 -9.94 -15.54
CA SER A 601 36.85 -8.55 -15.10
C SER A 601 37.81 -7.68 -15.92
N THR A 602 38.92 -8.25 -16.36
CA THR A 602 39.93 -7.58 -17.19
C THR A 602 39.44 -7.38 -18.62
N HIS A 603 38.73 -8.36 -19.20
CA HIS A 603 38.03 -8.20 -20.49
C HIS A 603 37.04 -7.02 -20.43
N ILE A 604 36.17 -6.97 -19.41
CA ILE A 604 35.19 -5.87 -19.23
C ILE A 604 35.92 -4.53 -19.04
N ALA A 605 36.97 -4.48 -18.23
CA ALA A 605 37.78 -3.28 -18.02
C ALA A 605 38.41 -2.77 -19.32
N SER A 606 38.95 -3.66 -20.15
CA SER A 606 39.55 -3.33 -21.45
C SER A 606 38.54 -2.68 -22.39
N TRP A 607 37.35 -3.28 -22.51
CA TRP A 607 36.24 -2.72 -23.29
C TRP A 607 35.83 -1.32 -22.82
N LEU A 608 35.59 -1.15 -21.51
CA LEU A 608 35.21 0.13 -20.93
C LEU A 608 36.26 1.24 -21.14
N LEU A 609 37.51 0.89 -21.41
CA LEU A 609 38.60 1.83 -21.67
C LEU A 609 38.91 2.07 -23.15
N SER A 610 38.51 1.14 -24.04
CA SER A 610 38.65 1.26 -25.49
C SER A 610 37.60 2.19 -26.11
N ILE A 611 36.47 2.40 -25.43
CA ILE A 611 35.45 3.37 -25.86
C ILE A 611 35.99 4.79 -25.67
N GLU A 612 35.96 5.60 -26.74
CA GLU A 612 36.40 6.99 -26.69
C GLU A 612 35.42 7.85 -25.87
N ALA A 613 35.96 8.76 -25.06
CA ALA A 613 35.19 9.61 -24.19
C ALA A 613 34.90 10.98 -24.85
N SER A 614 33.64 11.41 -24.81
CA SER A 614 33.13 12.65 -25.38
C SER A 614 32.87 13.67 -24.26
N VAL A 615 33.94 14.14 -23.64
CA VAL A 615 33.87 15.13 -22.55
C VAL A 615 33.82 16.55 -23.14
N PRO A 616 32.92 17.44 -22.68
CA PRO A 616 32.88 18.84 -23.13
C PRO A 616 34.18 19.59 -22.77
N LYS A 617 34.65 20.49 -23.66
CA LYS A 617 35.90 21.25 -23.45
C LYS A 617 35.88 22.11 -22.20
N GLU A 618 34.69 22.56 -21.82
CA GLU A 618 34.40 23.36 -20.64
C GLU A 618 34.76 22.62 -19.33
N PHE A 619 34.94 21.29 -19.37
CA PHE A 619 35.44 20.51 -18.24
C PHE A 619 36.95 20.68 -18.00
N ASP A 620 37.73 20.98 -19.03
CA ASP A 620 39.19 21.10 -18.92
C ASP A 620 39.67 22.48 -18.41
N GLU A 621 38.75 23.42 -18.20
CA GLU A 621 38.98 24.81 -17.80
C GLU A 621 39.31 24.98 -16.29
N LEU A 622 40.49 24.51 -15.88
CA LEU A 622 41.06 24.77 -14.55
C LEU A 622 42.50 25.29 -14.65
N PRO A 623 42.77 26.57 -14.37
CA PRO A 623 44.13 27.10 -14.26
C PRO A 623 44.94 26.37 -13.18
N PRO A 624 46.26 26.17 -13.37
CA PRO A 624 47.11 25.55 -12.36
C PRO A 624 47.25 26.44 -11.12
N VAL A 625 47.61 25.85 -9.97
CA VAL A 625 47.86 26.62 -8.72
C VAL A 625 48.99 27.65 -8.86
N SER A 626 49.88 27.47 -9.84
CA SER A 626 50.94 28.43 -10.16
C SER A 626 50.46 29.68 -10.91
N ASP A 627 49.19 29.74 -11.32
CA ASP A 627 48.59 30.94 -11.88
C ASP A 627 48.64 32.09 -10.85
N PRO A 628 49.02 33.34 -11.23
CA PRO A 628 49.17 34.44 -10.28
C PRO A 628 47.90 34.78 -9.50
N GLU A 629 46.71 34.67 -10.10
CA GLU A 629 45.46 34.97 -9.41
C GLU A 629 45.08 33.85 -8.42
N VAL A 630 45.24 32.59 -8.84
CA VAL A 630 44.96 31.41 -8.00
C VAL A 630 45.94 31.32 -6.82
N SER A 631 47.24 31.53 -7.09
CA SER A 631 48.30 31.54 -6.06
C SER A 631 48.07 32.63 -5.01
N LYS A 632 47.70 33.84 -5.45
CA LYS A 632 47.31 34.92 -4.53
C LYS A 632 46.06 34.56 -3.72
N ALA A 633 45.03 34.01 -4.37
CA ALA A 633 43.80 33.62 -3.68
C ALA A 633 44.02 32.50 -2.64
N LEU A 634 44.96 31.58 -2.88
CA LEU A 634 45.42 30.60 -1.90
C LEU A 634 46.01 31.29 -0.66
N ASP A 635 46.89 32.28 -0.84
CA ASP A 635 47.51 33.04 0.25
C ASP A 635 46.48 33.86 1.05
N ASP A 636 45.54 34.51 0.36
CA ASP A 636 44.43 35.26 0.97
C ASP A 636 43.54 34.35 1.83
N LEU A 637 43.17 33.16 1.32
CA LEU A 637 42.34 32.18 2.04
C LEU A 637 43.07 31.53 3.23
N VAL A 638 44.34 31.14 3.07
CA VAL A 638 45.15 30.60 4.17
C VAL A 638 45.29 31.66 5.28
N SER A 639 45.52 32.93 4.91
CA SER A 639 45.56 34.05 5.85
C SER A 639 44.24 34.22 6.61
N LEU A 640 43.09 34.17 5.92
CA LEU A 640 41.76 34.24 6.52
C LEU A 640 41.55 33.13 7.57
N PHE A 641 41.82 31.87 7.23
CA PHE A 641 41.64 30.76 8.16
C PHE A 641 42.66 30.75 9.31
N LYS A 642 43.91 31.20 9.09
CA LYS A 642 44.91 31.37 10.16
C LYS A 642 44.52 32.50 11.13
N LYS A 643 43.96 33.60 10.62
CA LYS A 643 43.39 34.71 11.40
C LYS A 643 42.23 34.23 12.28
N LYS A 644 41.24 33.52 11.71
CA LYS A 644 40.14 32.92 12.50
C LYS A 644 40.62 31.87 13.50
N SER A 645 41.76 31.21 13.25
CA SER A 645 42.41 30.27 14.18
C SER A 645 43.27 30.93 15.27
N GLY A 646 43.24 32.27 15.39
CA GLY A 646 43.91 33.01 16.48
C GLY A 646 45.35 33.45 16.20
N THR A 647 45.85 33.38 14.96
CA THR A 647 47.18 33.90 14.61
C THR A 647 47.16 35.44 14.61
N PRO A 648 48.07 36.14 15.32
CA PRO A 648 48.12 37.60 15.33
C PRO A 648 48.35 38.23 13.95
N LEU A 649 47.74 39.39 13.70
CA LEU A 649 47.84 40.13 12.42
C LEU A 649 49.28 40.50 12.03
N VAL A 650 50.15 40.75 13.01
CA VAL A 650 51.57 41.07 12.79
C VAL A 650 52.39 39.88 12.28
N ASP A 651 51.99 38.66 12.66
CA ASP A 651 52.71 37.42 12.30
C ASP A 651 52.13 36.74 11.06
N LEU A 652 50.91 37.09 10.65
CA LEU A 652 50.15 36.41 9.60
C LEU A 652 50.88 36.38 8.25
N GLY A 653 51.28 37.54 7.71
CA GLY A 653 51.97 37.61 6.42
C GLY A 653 53.33 36.89 6.43
N ALA A 654 54.09 37.01 7.53
CA ALA A 654 55.36 36.32 7.70
C ALA A 654 55.20 34.81 7.93
N THR A 655 54.06 34.36 8.46
CA THR A 655 53.74 32.93 8.64
C THR A 655 53.32 32.29 7.34
N VAL A 656 52.38 32.91 6.61
CA VAL A 656 51.89 32.41 5.32
C VAL A 656 52.98 32.47 4.26
N GLY A 657 53.80 33.54 4.23
CA GLY A 657 54.95 33.65 3.31
C GLY A 657 56.08 32.64 3.55
N LYS A 658 56.13 31.98 4.72
CA LYS A 658 57.07 30.87 5.00
C LYS A 658 56.55 29.49 4.61
N MET A 659 55.23 29.33 4.43
CA MET A 659 54.64 28.06 4.04
C MET A 659 54.88 27.82 2.54
N SER A 660 55.30 26.60 2.21
CA SER A 660 55.32 26.12 0.82
C SER A 660 53.90 26.04 0.24
N THR A 661 53.79 25.99 -1.09
CA THR A 661 52.50 25.82 -1.78
C THR A 661 51.77 24.55 -1.32
N ASP A 662 52.50 23.45 -1.10
CA ASP A 662 51.91 22.20 -0.62
C ASP A 662 51.37 22.33 0.81
N GLU A 663 52.11 22.97 1.73
CA GLU A 663 51.63 23.23 3.10
C GLU A 663 50.39 24.13 3.10
N LYS A 664 50.34 25.13 2.21
CA LYS A 664 49.18 26.00 2.01
C LYS A 664 47.97 25.23 1.51
N LEU A 665 48.16 24.40 0.48
CA LEU A 665 47.11 23.56 -0.12
C LEU A 665 46.58 22.51 0.87
N LEU A 666 47.44 21.85 1.64
CA LEU A 666 47.03 20.88 2.66
C LEU A 666 46.24 21.55 3.79
N TYR A 667 46.72 22.70 4.29
CA TYR A 667 46.02 23.46 5.33
C TYR A 667 44.66 23.97 4.85
N LEU A 668 44.60 24.61 3.68
CA LEU A 668 43.33 25.07 3.12
C LEU A 668 42.40 23.90 2.81
N GLY A 669 42.91 22.79 2.28
CA GLY A 669 42.13 21.62 1.90
C GLY A 669 41.42 20.98 3.09
N GLU A 670 42.11 20.85 4.22
CA GLU A 670 41.51 20.41 5.48
C GLU A 670 40.36 21.34 5.91
N LYS A 671 40.60 22.66 5.89
CA LYS A 671 39.57 23.65 6.29
C LYS A 671 38.39 23.68 5.33
N THR A 672 38.61 23.61 4.03
CA THR A 672 37.54 23.60 3.02
C THR A 672 36.74 22.29 3.07
N ILE A 673 37.37 21.12 3.22
CA ILE A 673 36.65 19.85 3.42
C ILE A 673 35.79 19.91 4.68
N SER A 674 36.34 20.42 5.79
CA SER A 674 35.59 20.62 7.04
C SER A 674 34.43 21.59 6.86
N ARG A 675 34.64 22.68 6.11
CA ARG A 675 33.67 23.76 5.89
C ARG A 675 32.53 23.32 4.97
N MET A 676 32.84 22.62 3.88
CA MET A 676 31.89 22.17 2.87
C MET A 676 31.19 20.86 3.24
N GLY A 677 31.68 20.14 4.26
CA GLY A 677 31.04 18.94 4.78
C GLY A 677 31.14 17.73 3.84
N CYS A 678 32.19 17.66 3.02
CA CYS A 678 32.33 16.59 2.00
C CYS A 678 32.27 15.18 2.62
N PHE A 679 32.69 15.06 3.89
CA PHE A 679 32.64 13.82 4.67
C PHE A 679 31.22 13.31 4.96
N GLY A 680 30.20 14.15 4.88
CA GLY A 680 28.79 13.75 5.01
C GLY A 680 28.33 12.85 3.85
N CYS A 681 28.91 13.04 2.66
CA CYS A 681 28.64 12.20 1.49
C CYS A 681 29.76 11.18 1.22
N HIS A 682 30.99 11.42 1.66
CA HIS A 682 32.15 10.59 1.32
C HIS A 682 32.91 10.10 2.56
N THR A 683 33.41 8.87 2.54
CA THR A 683 34.46 8.46 3.49
C THR A 683 35.78 9.14 3.12
N ILE A 684 36.31 10.01 4.00
CA ILE A 684 37.54 10.78 3.82
C ILE A 684 38.46 10.56 5.03
N SER A 685 39.72 10.21 4.75
CA SER A 685 40.76 10.00 5.76
C SER A 685 40.96 11.23 6.67
N GLY A 686 40.79 11.04 7.98
CA GLY A 686 40.89 12.09 9.01
C GLY A 686 39.58 12.84 9.30
N PHE A 687 38.46 12.47 8.69
CA PHE A 687 37.13 13.05 8.93
C PHE A 687 36.09 12.01 9.38
N GLU A 688 36.53 10.82 9.80
CA GLU A 688 35.67 9.66 10.11
C GLU A 688 34.68 9.93 11.27
N ASN A 689 35.01 10.85 12.17
CA ASN A 689 34.20 11.25 13.32
C ASN A 689 33.63 12.67 13.20
N ALA A 690 33.68 13.28 12.01
CA ALA A 690 33.22 14.64 11.81
C ALA A 690 31.67 14.73 11.82
N LYS A 691 31.12 15.76 12.48
CA LYS A 691 29.67 15.93 12.64
C LYS A 691 29.04 16.61 11.42
N PRO A 692 27.77 16.32 11.09
CA PRO A 692 27.04 17.00 10.02
C PRO A 692 27.08 18.54 10.15
N ILE A 693 27.21 19.22 9.01
CA ILE A 693 27.48 20.67 8.93
C ILE A 693 26.23 21.55 8.71
N GLY A 694 25.09 20.92 8.41
CA GLY A 694 23.82 21.57 8.10
C GLY A 694 22.94 21.66 9.34
N THR A 695 22.01 22.61 9.34
CA THR A 695 21.00 22.73 10.39
C THR A 695 20.14 21.46 10.45
N PRO A 696 19.89 20.87 11.63
CA PRO A 696 18.91 19.80 11.77
C PRO A 696 17.57 20.17 11.16
N LEU A 697 16.91 19.21 10.49
CA LEU A 697 15.60 19.39 9.87
C LEU A 697 14.46 18.85 10.74
N ASN A 698 14.78 18.25 11.90
CA ASN A 698 13.83 17.99 12.98
C ASN A 698 13.03 19.27 13.28
N GLY A 699 11.71 19.20 13.25
CA GLY A 699 10.83 20.35 13.49
C GLY A 699 10.81 21.44 12.42
N TRP A 700 11.48 21.27 11.27
CA TRP A 700 11.54 22.30 10.22
C TRP A 700 10.14 22.71 9.73
N GLY A 701 9.22 21.75 9.56
CA GLY A 701 7.83 21.97 9.17
C GLY A 701 7.01 22.85 10.14
N SER A 702 7.46 23.00 11.39
CA SER A 702 6.85 23.86 12.43
C SER A 702 7.56 25.21 12.60
N LYS A 703 8.61 25.50 11.83
CA LYS A 703 9.45 26.69 12.05
C LYS A 703 8.73 27.99 11.67
N SER A 704 8.46 28.87 12.63
CA SER A 704 7.90 30.20 12.37
C SER A 704 8.69 30.94 11.28
N PRO A 705 8.03 31.59 10.28
CA PRO A 705 8.72 32.35 9.24
C PRO A 705 9.62 33.47 9.81
N THR A 706 9.27 34.01 10.98
CA THR A 706 10.09 35.00 11.72
C THR A 706 11.50 34.51 12.11
N LYS A 707 11.75 33.19 12.05
CA LYS A 707 13.06 32.56 12.30
C LYS A 707 13.83 32.24 11.00
N LEU A 708 13.39 32.76 9.85
CA LEU A 708 14.03 32.60 8.54
C LEU A 708 14.59 33.94 8.05
N ASP A 709 15.83 33.97 7.56
CA ASP A 709 16.46 35.16 6.95
C ASP A 709 16.20 35.16 5.43
N PHE A 710 15.24 35.97 4.99
CA PHE A 710 14.93 36.16 3.56
C PHE A 710 15.96 37.04 2.83
N ALA A 711 16.90 37.67 3.56
CA ALA A 711 18.00 38.42 2.98
C ALA A 711 17.56 39.47 1.96
N LEU A 712 18.20 39.50 0.78
CA LEU A 712 17.87 40.39 -0.35
C LEU A 712 17.22 39.58 -1.49
N ILE A 713 16.37 38.58 -1.17
CA ILE A 713 15.85 37.64 -2.16
C ILE A 713 14.94 38.31 -3.20
N ASN A 714 14.20 39.35 -2.82
CA ASN A 714 13.33 40.10 -3.74
C ASN A 714 14.16 40.93 -4.73
N GLU A 715 15.29 41.49 -4.28
CA GLU A 715 16.27 42.11 -5.20
C GLU A 715 16.91 41.07 -6.12
N TYR A 716 17.27 39.88 -5.59
CA TYR A 716 17.81 38.80 -6.40
C TYR A 716 16.88 38.49 -7.57
N LEU A 717 15.60 38.18 -7.30
CA LEU A 717 14.61 37.86 -8.34
C LEU A 717 14.38 39.03 -9.32
N SER A 718 14.39 40.27 -8.82
CA SER A 718 14.23 41.48 -9.64
C SER A 718 15.38 41.68 -10.63
N ASP A 719 16.61 41.31 -10.24
CA ASP A 719 17.82 41.43 -11.04
C ASP A 719 18.06 40.23 -12.00
N GLN A 720 17.18 39.20 -11.98
CA GLN A 720 17.23 38.07 -12.92
C GLN A 720 16.42 38.36 -14.20
N PRO A 721 16.84 37.83 -15.36
CA PRO A 721 16.05 37.93 -16.58
C PRO A 721 14.73 37.17 -16.43
N GLU A 722 13.68 37.75 -17.01
CA GLU A 722 12.34 37.19 -17.03
C GLU A 722 12.15 36.41 -18.34
N HIS A 723 11.80 35.12 -18.21
CA HIS A 723 11.53 34.22 -19.32
C HIS A 723 10.20 33.51 -19.03
N ASP A 724 9.22 33.67 -19.93
CA ASP A 724 7.87 33.11 -19.79
C ASP A 724 7.21 33.43 -18.43
N GLY A 725 7.38 34.68 -17.96
CA GLY A 725 6.90 35.16 -16.65
C GLY A 725 7.74 34.71 -15.45
N LYS A 726 8.64 33.74 -15.62
CA LYS A 726 9.50 33.21 -14.54
C LYS A 726 10.83 33.96 -14.46
N ARG A 727 11.26 34.26 -13.23
CA ARG A 727 12.57 34.87 -12.93
C ARG A 727 13.49 33.80 -12.35
N ASP A 728 14.65 33.58 -12.99
CA ASP A 728 15.55 32.45 -12.70
C ASP A 728 14.88 31.05 -12.82
N GLY A 729 13.75 30.97 -13.51
CA GLY A 729 12.93 29.74 -13.57
C GLY A 729 12.13 29.45 -12.30
N THR A 730 12.13 30.33 -11.31
CA THR A 730 11.25 30.25 -10.14
C THR A 730 9.79 30.35 -10.61
N ASP A 731 8.95 29.41 -10.17
CA ASP A 731 7.51 29.48 -10.43
C ASP A 731 6.87 30.72 -9.81
N GLU A 732 5.93 31.33 -10.53
CA GLU A 732 5.33 32.62 -10.16
C GLU A 732 4.68 32.57 -8.76
N TYR A 733 4.00 31.45 -8.43
CA TYR A 733 3.46 31.21 -7.09
C TYR A 733 4.54 31.26 -6.00
N TYR A 734 5.69 30.62 -6.25
CA TYR A 734 6.79 30.62 -5.27
C TYR A 734 7.50 31.98 -5.21
N GLY A 735 7.50 32.76 -6.30
CA GLY A 735 7.95 34.16 -6.32
C GLY A 735 7.11 35.07 -5.42
N GLU A 736 5.79 34.96 -5.47
CA GLU A 736 4.91 35.67 -4.53
C GLU A 736 5.09 35.18 -3.10
N LYS A 737 5.11 33.86 -2.88
CA LYS A 737 5.29 33.26 -1.55
C LYS A 737 6.65 33.57 -0.92
N LEU A 738 7.66 33.96 -1.71
CA LEU A 738 8.93 34.54 -1.23
C LEU A 738 8.78 36.00 -0.82
N THR A 739 8.07 36.79 -1.63
CA THR A 739 7.77 38.21 -1.37
C THR A 739 6.92 38.39 -0.10
N GLU A 740 5.97 37.48 0.12
CA GLU A 740 5.14 37.36 1.34
C GLU A 740 5.92 36.82 2.57
N HIS A 741 7.19 36.44 2.40
CA HIS A 741 8.06 35.84 3.43
C HIS A 741 7.52 34.53 4.06
N THR A 742 6.92 33.65 3.26
CA THR A 742 6.35 32.39 3.76
C THR A 742 7.39 31.27 3.94
N ARG A 743 7.04 30.28 4.78
CA ARG A 743 7.81 29.02 4.94
C ARG A 743 7.95 28.26 3.60
N MET A 744 6.90 28.23 2.78
CA MET A 744 6.89 27.48 1.52
C MET A 744 7.79 28.12 0.46
N GLY A 745 7.67 29.44 0.25
CA GLY A 745 8.54 30.19 -0.66
C GLY A 745 10.01 30.03 -0.26
N PHE A 746 10.32 30.19 1.04
CA PHE A 746 11.68 30.00 1.53
C PHE A 746 12.24 28.62 1.19
N LEU A 747 11.46 27.55 1.43
CA LEU A 747 11.89 26.17 1.20
C LEU A 747 12.13 25.87 -0.29
N TYR A 748 11.19 26.27 -1.14
CA TYR A 748 11.32 26.12 -2.60
C TYR A 748 12.64 26.76 -3.06
N GLN A 749 12.86 28.02 -2.71
CA GLN A 749 14.07 28.73 -3.12
C GLN A 749 15.35 28.18 -2.50
N LYS A 750 15.25 27.56 -1.31
CA LYS A 750 16.40 26.90 -0.68
C LYS A 750 16.81 25.61 -1.40
N LEU A 751 15.86 24.94 -2.07
CA LEU A 751 16.10 23.75 -2.88
C LEU A 751 16.49 24.12 -4.32
N HIS A 752 15.83 25.12 -4.90
CA HIS A 752 16.05 25.63 -6.25
C HIS A 752 17.38 26.38 -6.39
N ARG A 753 17.66 27.34 -5.50
CA ARG A 753 18.82 28.25 -5.51
C ARG A 753 19.36 28.47 -4.09
N PRO A 754 19.97 27.46 -3.46
CA PRO A 754 20.34 27.47 -2.03
C PRO A 754 21.19 28.65 -1.55
N ARG A 755 21.92 29.29 -2.46
CA ARG A 755 22.87 30.39 -2.18
C ARG A 755 22.40 31.78 -2.65
N SER A 756 21.20 31.89 -3.20
CA SER A 756 20.57 33.18 -3.58
C SER A 756 20.42 34.15 -2.39
N TYR A 757 20.23 33.64 -1.18
CA TYR A 757 20.19 34.43 0.06
C TYR A 757 21.50 35.16 0.44
N ASP A 758 22.61 34.89 -0.26
CA ASP A 758 23.86 35.66 -0.17
C ASP A 758 24.00 36.73 -1.27
N TYR A 759 22.94 36.97 -2.06
CA TYR A 759 22.95 37.97 -3.14
C TYR A 759 23.33 39.37 -2.61
N LYS A 760 24.22 40.06 -3.35
CA LYS A 760 24.91 41.31 -2.97
C LYS A 760 25.68 41.28 -1.62
N LYS A 761 25.61 40.21 -0.83
CA LYS A 761 26.38 39.98 0.41
C LYS A 761 27.77 39.37 0.16
N THR A 762 28.26 39.32 -1.08
CA THR A 762 29.60 38.79 -1.43
C THR A 762 30.75 39.77 -1.19
N ASN A 763 30.47 41.05 -0.91
CA ASN A 763 31.49 42.01 -0.48
C ASN A 763 32.10 41.57 0.86
N GLU A 764 33.42 41.43 0.94
CA GLU A 764 34.12 40.94 2.14
C GLU A 764 33.95 41.87 3.35
N ASN A 765 33.62 43.16 3.14
CA ASN A 765 33.26 44.09 4.21
C ASN A 765 31.87 43.81 4.82
N LEU A 766 31.04 42.97 4.18
CA LEU A 766 29.73 42.53 4.65
C LEU A 766 29.74 41.07 5.11
N LYS A 767 30.43 40.19 4.37
CA LYS A 767 30.53 38.76 4.67
C LYS A 767 31.86 38.19 4.17
N ASP A 768 32.73 37.82 5.11
CA ASP A 768 33.98 37.10 4.83
C ASP A 768 33.68 35.79 4.07
N TRP A 769 34.64 35.34 3.26
CA TRP A 769 34.52 34.14 2.40
C TRP A 769 33.97 32.92 3.15
N ASP A 770 34.48 32.68 4.37
CA ASP A 770 34.15 31.53 5.21
C ASP A 770 32.67 31.51 5.63
N ASP A 771 32.10 32.66 5.98
CA ASP A 771 30.73 32.80 6.50
C ASP A 771 29.66 32.76 5.38
N ARG A 772 30.07 32.74 4.10
CA ARG A 772 29.17 32.55 2.96
C ARG A 772 28.47 31.18 2.99
N LEU A 773 27.22 31.14 2.52
CA LEU A 773 26.37 29.97 2.43
C LEU A 773 27.01 28.87 1.57
N ARG A 774 26.92 27.64 2.07
CA ARG A 774 27.65 26.47 1.55
C ARG A 774 26.78 25.38 0.93
N MET A 775 25.47 25.38 1.18
CA MET A 775 24.55 24.38 0.64
C MET A 775 24.70 24.30 -0.89
N PRO A 776 24.97 23.10 -1.45
CA PRO A 776 25.27 22.93 -2.87
C PRO A 776 23.98 22.75 -3.69
N GLN A 777 24.07 22.88 -5.02
CA GLN A 777 22.92 22.75 -5.92
C GLN A 777 22.88 21.34 -6.55
N PHE A 778 21.75 20.65 -6.41
CA PHE A 778 21.54 19.33 -7.02
C PHE A 778 21.08 19.44 -8.48
N THR A 779 21.26 18.38 -9.27
CA THR A 779 20.90 18.33 -10.69
C THR A 779 19.40 18.50 -10.96
N TRP A 780 18.55 18.10 -10.02
CA TRP A 780 17.09 18.30 -10.07
C TRP A 780 16.62 19.66 -9.52
N ALA A 781 17.52 20.61 -9.24
CA ALA A 781 17.14 21.91 -8.68
C ALA A 781 16.34 22.81 -9.64
N ASN A 782 16.03 22.37 -10.86
CA ASN A 782 15.13 23.02 -11.82
C ASN A 782 13.91 22.15 -12.17
N ASP A 783 13.69 21.05 -11.45
CA ASP A 783 12.51 20.17 -11.59
C ASP A 783 11.56 20.50 -10.44
N ASP A 784 10.51 21.28 -10.73
CA ASP A 784 9.51 21.71 -9.75
C ASP A 784 8.87 20.52 -9.03
N LYS A 785 8.60 19.42 -9.74
CA LYS A 785 8.05 18.19 -9.13
C LYS A 785 9.04 17.58 -8.14
N ALA A 786 10.31 17.46 -8.50
CA ALA A 786 11.36 16.98 -7.61
C ALA A 786 11.54 17.86 -6.37
N ILE A 787 11.48 19.18 -6.54
CA ILE A 787 11.52 20.13 -5.42
C ILE A 787 10.33 19.89 -4.50
N GLU A 788 9.11 19.82 -5.04
CA GLU A 788 7.90 19.63 -4.25
C GLU A 788 7.82 18.26 -3.53
N GLU A 789 8.40 17.20 -4.10
CA GLU A 789 8.56 15.91 -3.41
C GLU A 789 9.41 16.09 -2.13
N VAL A 790 10.58 16.75 -2.23
CA VAL A 790 11.41 17.07 -1.05
C VAL A 790 10.67 17.99 -0.08
N MET A 791 9.97 19.01 -0.59
CA MET A 791 9.16 19.91 0.24
C MET A 791 8.09 19.15 1.02
N THR A 792 7.38 18.21 0.39
CA THR A 792 6.33 17.40 1.03
C THR A 792 6.89 16.61 2.21
N PHE A 793 8.09 16.06 2.08
CA PHE A 793 8.74 15.40 3.21
C PHE A 793 9.19 16.38 4.30
N VAL A 794 9.88 17.47 3.93
CA VAL A 794 10.45 18.43 4.90
C VAL A 794 9.37 19.23 5.65
N LEU A 795 8.24 19.54 5.01
CA LEU A 795 7.07 20.15 5.66
C LEU A 795 6.40 19.19 6.67
N GLY A 796 6.55 17.88 6.49
CA GLY A 796 6.06 16.87 7.42
C GLY A 796 6.91 16.70 8.69
N LEU A 797 8.15 17.23 8.70
CA LEU A 797 9.04 17.19 9.87
C LEU A 797 8.63 18.27 10.88
N VAL A 798 7.51 18.05 11.59
CA VAL A 798 6.94 18.98 12.58
C VAL A 798 7.31 18.61 14.01
N GLU A 799 7.19 19.57 14.93
CA GLU A 799 7.38 19.35 16.38
C GLU A 799 6.10 18.85 17.10
N ASP A 800 5.02 18.57 16.36
CA ASP A 800 3.75 18.06 16.92
C ASP A 800 3.99 16.74 17.67
N LYS A 801 3.65 16.71 18.97
CA LYS A 801 3.75 15.50 19.80
C LYS A 801 2.48 14.67 19.66
N ILE A 802 2.61 13.50 19.05
CA ILE A 802 1.51 12.55 18.86
C ILE A 802 1.58 11.47 19.93
N ASP A 803 0.51 11.32 20.73
CA ASP A 803 0.41 10.22 21.69
C ASP A 803 0.38 8.87 20.98
N SER A 804 1.05 7.87 21.58
CA SER A 804 1.10 6.48 21.14
C SER A 804 -0.24 5.87 20.68
N LYS A 805 -1.36 6.28 21.27
CA LYS A 805 -2.70 5.79 20.92
C LYS A 805 -3.24 6.26 19.56
N TYR A 806 -2.63 7.29 18.98
CA TYR A 806 -2.90 7.79 17.62
C TYR A 806 -1.89 7.24 16.60
N LEU A 807 -0.77 6.68 17.07
CA LEU A 807 0.19 6.03 16.20
C LEU A 807 -0.39 4.70 15.69
N PRO A 808 -0.15 4.34 14.42
CA PRO A 808 -0.64 3.09 13.87
C PRO A 808 0.04 1.89 14.54
N ASN A 809 -0.77 1.00 15.13
CA ASN A 809 -0.29 -0.28 15.66
C ASN A 809 0.00 -1.25 14.49
N TYR A 810 1.22 -1.19 13.96
CA TYR A 810 1.65 -2.07 12.87
C TYR A 810 1.86 -3.50 13.36
N SER A 811 1.23 -4.46 12.69
CA SER A 811 1.53 -5.88 12.90
C SER A 811 3.00 -6.18 12.54
N PRO A 812 3.62 -7.24 13.11
CA PRO A 812 4.96 -7.68 12.72
C PRO A 812 5.12 -7.88 11.21
N GLN A 813 4.05 -8.33 10.54
CA GLN A 813 3.97 -8.46 9.08
C GLN A 813 4.11 -7.10 8.37
N LYS A 814 3.37 -6.08 8.81
CA LYS A 814 3.45 -4.74 8.21
C LYS A 814 4.81 -4.07 8.45
N ILE A 815 5.44 -4.31 9.60
CA ILE A 815 6.82 -3.87 9.88
C ILE A 815 7.81 -4.60 8.96
N ALA A 816 7.70 -5.91 8.80
CA ALA A 816 8.57 -6.69 7.91
C ALA A 816 8.43 -6.26 6.44
N LEU A 817 7.21 -5.96 5.98
CA LEU A 817 6.95 -5.36 4.66
C LEU A 817 7.63 -3.99 4.51
N ALA A 818 7.45 -3.11 5.49
CA ALA A 818 8.00 -1.75 5.49
C ALA A 818 9.54 -1.71 5.48
N GLU A 819 10.19 -2.54 6.29
CA GLU A 819 11.66 -2.64 6.35
C GLU A 819 12.24 -3.35 5.13
N GLY A 820 11.63 -4.47 4.71
CA GLY A 820 12.12 -5.19 3.53
C GLY A 820 12.07 -4.39 2.25
N ARG A 821 11.06 -3.52 2.06
CA ARG A 821 11.01 -2.60 0.91
C ARG A 821 12.22 -1.67 0.89
N LYS A 822 12.64 -1.10 2.04
CA LYS A 822 13.89 -0.30 2.13
C LYS A 822 15.09 -1.10 1.65
N LEU A 823 15.18 -2.37 2.03
CA LEU A 823 16.31 -3.23 1.73
C LEU A 823 16.32 -3.67 0.25
N LEU A 824 15.16 -3.96 -0.34
CA LEU A 824 15.03 -4.26 -1.78
C LEU A 824 15.53 -3.09 -2.64
N ASP A 825 15.12 -1.87 -2.29
CA ASP A 825 15.53 -0.65 -2.99
C ASP A 825 17.02 -0.32 -2.72
N ARG A 826 17.47 -0.47 -1.46
CA ARG A 826 18.88 -0.26 -1.05
C ARG A 826 19.88 -1.15 -1.79
N TYR A 827 19.49 -2.37 -2.13
CA TYR A 827 20.35 -3.35 -2.79
C TYR A 827 20.02 -3.60 -4.27
N ASN A 828 19.10 -2.82 -4.84
CA ASN A 828 18.59 -2.97 -6.21
C ASN A 828 18.22 -4.42 -6.56
N CYS A 829 17.52 -5.13 -5.66
CA CYS A 829 17.13 -6.51 -5.92
C CYS A 829 16.24 -6.62 -7.18
N LYS A 830 15.45 -5.56 -7.44
CA LYS A 830 14.57 -5.40 -8.60
C LYS A 830 15.31 -5.34 -9.93
N GLY A 831 16.51 -4.74 -10.01
CA GLY A 831 17.30 -4.71 -11.25
C GLY A 831 17.63 -6.10 -11.83
N CYS A 832 17.62 -7.14 -11.00
CA CYS A 832 17.80 -8.53 -11.43
C CYS A 832 16.50 -9.35 -11.39
N HIS A 833 15.71 -9.21 -10.31
CA HIS A 833 14.58 -10.09 -10.02
C HIS A 833 13.23 -9.43 -10.29
N VAL A 834 12.35 -10.13 -11.00
CA VAL A 834 10.93 -9.77 -11.07
C VAL A 834 10.30 -10.02 -9.69
N VAL A 835 9.70 -9.01 -9.08
CA VAL A 835 9.00 -9.11 -7.78
C VAL A 835 7.47 -8.98 -7.91
N GLU A 836 6.98 -8.44 -9.04
CA GLU A 836 5.58 -8.49 -9.52
C GLU A 836 5.57 -8.61 -11.05
N MET A 837 4.70 -9.45 -11.62
CA MET A 837 4.59 -9.60 -13.08
C MET A 837 3.83 -8.41 -13.69
N PRO A 838 3.97 -8.15 -15.01
CA PRO A 838 3.18 -7.12 -15.65
C PRO A 838 1.68 -7.45 -15.58
N LYS A 839 0.86 -6.40 -15.48
CA LYS A 839 -0.58 -6.48 -15.22
C LYS A 839 -1.33 -5.87 -16.40
N PHE A 840 -2.29 -6.62 -16.95
CA PHE A 840 -3.09 -6.23 -18.10
C PHE A 840 -4.53 -6.08 -17.64
N THR A 841 -5.07 -4.86 -17.67
CA THR A 841 -6.41 -4.57 -17.12
C THR A 841 -7.40 -4.37 -18.25
N ILE A 842 -8.42 -5.23 -18.29
CA ILE A 842 -9.63 -5.04 -19.11
C ILE A 842 -10.57 -4.16 -18.28
N ALA A 843 -10.95 -3.00 -18.79
CA ALA A 843 -11.81 -2.06 -18.06
C ALA A 843 -13.26 -2.56 -17.97
N ALA A 844 -13.94 -2.23 -16.87
CA ALA A 844 -15.38 -2.42 -16.72
C ALA A 844 -16.15 -1.81 -17.91
N GLY A 845 -17.21 -2.48 -18.36
CA GLY A 845 -17.96 -2.09 -19.56
C GLY A 845 -17.36 -2.57 -20.90
N THR A 846 -16.17 -3.19 -20.91
CA THR A 846 -15.58 -3.78 -22.12
C THR A 846 -16.22 -5.13 -22.44
N LYS A 847 -16.62 -5.36 -23.69
CA LYS A 847 -17.05 -6.68 -24.20
C LYS A 847 -15.86 -7.64 -24.20
N LEU A 848 -16.03 -8.83 -23.61
CA LEU A 848 -14.93 -9.77 -23.43
C LEU A 848 -14.32 -10.26 -24.75
N GLY A 849 -15.13 -10.53 -25.78
CA GLY A 849 -14.63 -10.94 -27.10
C GLY A 849 -13.77 -9.88 -27.82
N ASP A 850 -13.95 -8.59 -27.52
CA ASP A 850 -13.13 -7.51 -28.10
C ASP A 850 -11.73 -7.46 -27.48
N ALA A 851 -11.64 -7.78 -26.18
CA ALA A 851 -10.40 -7.78 -25.40
C ALA A 851 -9.67 -9.14 -25.43
N LEU A 852 -10.40 -10.23 -25.62
CA LEU A 852 -9.90 -11.62 -25.66
C LEU A 852 -10.39 -12.32 -26.94
N PRO A 853 -9.73 -12.11 -28.09
CA PRO A 853 -10.18 -12.65 -29.37
C PRO A 853 -10.22 -14.19 -29.43
N GLU A 854 -9.46 -14.89 -28.58
CA GLU A 854 -9.41 -16.36 -28.53
C GLU A 854 -10.03 -16.94 -27.24
N LEU A 855 -10.91 -16.20 -26.56
CA LEU A 855 -11.43 -16.58 -25.23
C LEU A 855 -11.99 -18.01 -25.19
N GLU A 856 -12.72 -18.43 -26.23
CA GLU A 856 -13.28 -19.79 -26.32
C GLU A 856 -12.18 -20.87 -26.33
N THR A 857 -11.19 -20.72 -27.20
CA THR A 857 -10.01 -21.60 -27.27
C THR A 857 -9.21 -21.58 -25.98
N ASN A 858 -8.99 -20.40 -25.38
CA ASN A 858 -8.28 -20.27 -24.11
C ASN A 858 -9.01 -21.03 -22.97
N VAL A 859 -10.34 -20.91 -22.87
CA VAL A 859 -11.15 -21.64 -21.88
C VAL A 859 -11.09 -23.14 -22.12
N GLN A 860 -11.24 -23.61 -23.37
CA GLN A 860 -11.17 -25.04 -23.70
C GLN A 860 -9.81 -25.65 -23.33
N VAL A 861 -8.71 -24.97 -23.67
CA VAL A 861 -7.34 -25.41 -23.34
C VAL A 861 -7.10 -25.39 -21.82
N SER A 862 -7.48 -24.31 -21.13
CA SER A 862 -7.40 -24.22 -19.66
C SER A 862 -8.22 -25.32 -18.97
N TYR A 863 -9.39 -25.66 -19.50
CA TYR A 863 -10.25 -26.70 -18.95
C TYR A 863 -9.63 -28.10 -19.15
N GLY A 864 -9.22 -28.45 -20.37
CA GLY A 864 -8.54 -29.72 -20.65
C GLY A 864 -7.25 -29.92 -19.84
N ALA A 865 -6.48 -28.84 -19.62
CA ALA A 865 -5.26 -28.88 -18.81
C ALA A 865 -5.50 -29.26 -17.32
N ARG A 866 -6.74 -29.21 -16.83
CA ARG A 866 -7.11 -29.61 -15.47
C ARG A 866 -7.28 -31.13 -15.28
N ALA A 867 -7.32 -31.91 -16.37
CA ALA A 867 -7.39 -33.37 -16.30
C ALA A 867 -6.21 -33.98 -15.53
N THR A 868 -5.08 -33.27 -15.45
CA THR A 868 -3.87 -33.68 -14.71
C THR A 868 -3.63 -32.90 -13.40
N ASP A 869 -4.60 -32.10 -12.94
CA ASP A 869 -4.53 -31.40 -11.66
C ASP A 869 -4.97 -32.31 -10.49
N TYR A 870 -4.27 -32.27 -9.35
CA TYR A 870 -4.61 -33.04 -8.16
C TYR A 870 -5.78 -32.43 -7.40
N LYS A 871 -6.98 -33.03 -7.49
CA LYS A 871 -8.24 -32.48 -6.94
C LYS A 871 -8.20 -32.06 -5.46
N HIS A 872 -7.36 -32.68 -4.62
CA HIS A 872 -7.21 -32.34 -3.20
C HIS A 872 -6.11 -31.30 -2.91
N LEU A 873 -5.24 -31.02 -3.89
CA LEU A 873 -4.21 -29.96 -3.82
C LEU A 873 -4.65 -28.68 -4.57
N VAL A 874 -5.71 -28.78 -5.38
CA VAL A 874 -6.41 -27.62 -5.95
C VAL A 874 -7.35 -27.04 -4.88
N THR A 875 -7.11 -25.80 -4.49
CA THR A 875 -7.80 -25.13 -3.37
C THR A 875 -9.26 -24.73 -3.65
N ASP A 876 -9.81 -25.09 -4.81
CA ASP A 876 -11.17 -24.75 -5.24
C ASP A 876 -11.83 -25.95 -5.93
N PRO A 877 -12.83 -26.60 -5.29
CA PRO A 877 -13.55 -27.73 -5.88
C PRO A 877 -14.25 -27.43 -7.21
N ALA A 878 -14.56 -26.16 -7.51
CA ALA A 878 -15.18 -25.76 -8.77
C ALA A 878 -14.21 -25.82 -9.98
N LEU A 879 -12.92 -26.07 -9.74
CA LEU A 879 -11.90 -26.26 -10.78
C LEU A 879 -11.73 -27.73 -11.21
N ALA A 880 -12.45 -28.68 -10.59
CA ALA A 880 -12.31 -30.09 -10.93
C ALA A 880 -12.69 -30.36 -12.39
N PHE A 881 -11.77 -30.97 -13.15
CA PHE A 881 -12.06 -31.44 -14.50
C PHE A 881 -13.14 -32.53 -14.49
N ASP A 882 -14.11 -32.36 -15.39
CA ASP A 882 -15.17 -33.31 -15.69
C ASP A 882 -15.15 -33.59 -17.21
N PRO A 883 -14.78 -34.81 -17.64
CA PRO A 883 -14.68 -35.16 -19.06
C PRO A 883 -16.03 -35.23 -19.78
N GLU A 884 -17.16 -35.24 -19.05
CA GLU A 884 -18.51 -35.27 -19.63
C GLU A 884 -19.11 -33.86 -19.82
N LYS A 885 -18.35 -32.80 -19.48
CA LYS A 885 -18.79 -31.41 -19.64
C LYS A 885 -17.86 -30.61 -20.56
N GLU A 886 -18.43 -29.99 -21.57
CA GLU A 886 -17.76 -28.94 -22.35
C GLU A 886 -18.05 -27.56 -21.72
N PRO A 887 -17.03 -26.69 -21.55
CA PRO A 887 -17.24 -25.35 -21.03
C PRO A 887 -17.85 -24.44 -22.12
N THR A 888 -19.06 -23.92 -21.87
CA THR A 888 -19.70 -22.92 -22.74
C THR A 888 -19.18 -21.52 -22.43
N VAL A 889 -18.84 -20.74 -23.46
CA VAL A 889 -18.25 -19.40 -23.32
C VAL A 889 -19.17 -18.35 -23.92
N ASN A 890 -19.40 -17.26 -23.18
CA ASN A 890 -20.17 -16.11 -23.66
C ASN A 890 -19.23 -14.95 -24.00
N THR A 891 -18.81 -14.85 -25.27
CA THR A 891 -17.94 -13.76 -25.77
C THR A 891 -18.64 -12.40 -25.89
N GLU A 892 -19.99 -12.39 -25.88
CA GLU A 892 -20.82 -11.18 -25.83
C GLU A 892 -21.00 -10.64 -24.39
N ALA A 893 -20.51 -11.36 -23.37
CA ALA A 893 -20.52 -10.87 -22.00
C ALA A 893 -19.65 -9.60 -21.87
N VAL A 894 -20.11 -8.68 -21.03
CA VAL A 894 -19.42 -7.43 -20.69
C VAL A 894 -18.76 -7.59 -19.32
N ALA A 895 -17.57 -7.03 -19.14
CA ALA A 895 -16.91 -7.04 -17.84
C ALA A 895 -17.67 -6.14 -16.83
N ASP A 896 -18.28 -6.74 -15.81
CA ASP A 896 -19.01 -6.01 -14.75
C ASP A 896 -18.09 -5.14 -13.87
N ALA A 897 -16.80 -5.44 -13.85
CA ALA A 897 -15.75 -4.73 -13.11
C ALA A 897 -14.41 -4.88 -13.85
N ASP A 898 -13.40 -4.11 -13.46
CA ASP A 898 -12.04 -4.20 -14.01
C ASP A 898 -11.46 -5.61 -13.78
N VAL A 899 -11.03 -6.27 -14.86
CA VAL A 899 -10.39 -7.59 -14.81
C VAL A 899 -8.89 -7.41 -15.01
N THR A 900 -8.13 -7.56 -13.93
CA THR A 900 -6.66 -7.51 -13.96
C THR A 900 -6.06 -8.90 -14.14
N ILE A 901 -5.31 -9.08 -15.22
CA ILE A 901 -4.58 -10.29 -15.57
C ILE A 901 -3.10 -10.06 -15.24
N GLU A 902 -2.52 -10.85 -14.33
CA GLU A 902 -1.09 -10.80 -13.98
C GLU A 902 -0.34 -12.00 -14.61
N GLY A 903 0.61 -11.72 -15.49
CA GLY A 903 1.29 -12.77 -16.23
C GLY A 903 2.44 -12.30 -17.13
N MET A 904 3.12 -13.24 -17.77
CA MET A 904 4.27 -13.02 -18.65
C MET A 904 3.83 -13.05 -20.11
N LEU A 905 4.26 -12.04 -20.90
CA LEU A 905 4.11 -12.03 -22.35
C LEU A 905 4.89 -13.19 -22.99
N LEU A 906 4.20 -13.97 -23.83
CA LEU A 906 4.81 -14.98 -24.68
C LEU A 906 5.18 -14.32 -26.01
N PHE A 907 6.42 -13.84 -26.13
CA PHE A 907 6.88 -13.07 -27.28
C PHE A 907 7.08 -13.95 -28.52
N ASP A 908 6.37 -13.61 -29.59
CA ASP A 908 6.83 -13.85 -30.97
C ASP A 908 7.52 -12.58 -31.48
N SER A 909 8.79 -12.69 -31.86
CA SER A 909 9.61 -11.57 -32.35
C SER A 909 9.22 -11.09 -33.75
N ALA A 910 8.35 -11.81 -34.46
CA ALA A 910 7.82 -11.41 -35.74
C ALA A 910 6.52 -10.58 -35.66
N MET A 911 5.87 -10.51 -34.48
CA MET A 911 4.54 -9.89 -34.34
C MET A 911 4.63 -8.42 -33.85
N PRO A 912 3.96 -7.47 -34.54
CA PRO A 912 3.76 -6.13 -34.02
C PRO A 912 3.00 -6.12 -32.68
N MET A 913 3.29 -5.14 -31.81
CA MET A 913 2.56 -4.91 -30.55
C MET A 913 1.05 -4.61 -30.74
N GLU A 914 0.64 -4.33 -31.97
CA GLU A 914 -0.74 -4.06 -32.37
C GLU A 914 -1.56 -5.36 -32.58
N GLU A 915 -0.89 -6.50 -32.76
CA GLU A 915 -1.52 -7.82 -32.89
C GLU A 915 -1.83 -8.45 -31.51
N PRO A 916 -2.79 -9.38 -31.40
CA PRO A 916 -3.11 -10.06 -30.15
C PRO A 916 -1.90 -10.79 -29.54
N GLN A 917 -1.68 -10.57 -28.24
CA GLN A 917 -0.54 -11.12 -27.50
C GLN A 917 -0.98 -12.20 -26.52
N THR A 918 -0.27 -13.33 -26.48
CA THR A 918 -0.55 -14.40 -25.51
C THR A 918 0.15 -14.13 -24.18
N ILE A 919 -0.61 -14.12 -23.09
CA ILE A 919 -0.11 -13.96 -21.72
C ILE A 919 -0.19 -15.31 -21.00
N GLN A 920 0.92 -15.79 -20.48
CA GLN A 920 0.95 -16.92 -19.55
C GLN A 920 0.73 -16.43 -18.12
N LEU A 921 -0.24 -17.01 -17.42
CA LEU A 921 -0.68 -16.52 -16.12
C LEU A 921 0.28 -16.86 -14.98
N TRP A 922 0.48 -15.88 -14.08
CA TRP A 922 1.26 -16.03 -12.84
C TRP A 922 0.42 -15.85 -11.58
N GLN A 923 -0.82 -15.37 -11.73
CA GLN A 923 -1.87 -15.42 -10.72
C GLN A 923 -3.14 -16.06 -11.32
N PRO A 924 -3.97 -16.76 -10.52
CA PRO A 924 -5.31 -17.16 -10.95
C PRO A 924 -6.18 -15.92 -11.21
N VAL A 925 -6.99 -15.97 -12.26
CA VAL A 925 -7.92 -14.88 -12.63
C VAL A 925 -9.25 -15.45 -13.11
N THR A 926 -10.35 -14.77 -12.82
CA THR A 926 -11.68 -15.15 -13.33
C THR A 926 -12.09 -14.19 -14.44
N ILE A 927 -12.38 -14.74 -15.62
CA ILE A 927 -12.73 -14.00 -16.84
C ILE A 927 -14.04 -14.60 -17.36
N GLY A 928 -15.10 -13.79 -17.50
CA GLY A 928 -16.41 -14.26 -17.98
C GLY A 928 -17.02 -15.41 -17.16
N GLY A 929 -16.73 -15.48 -15.86
CA GLY A 929 -17.12 -16.60 -14.99
C GLY A 929 -16.18 -17.82 -15.02
N HIS A 930 -15.25 -17.90 -15.98
CA HIS A 930 -14.26 -18.98 -16.05
C HIS A 930 -13.00 -18.60 -15.26
N LYS A 931 -12.65 -19.44 -14.27
CA LYS A 931 -11.46 -19.25 -13.44
C LYS A 931 -10.25 -19.94 -14.09
N PHE A 932 -9.30 -19.16 -14.59
CA PHE A 932 -8.02 -19.61 -15.13
C PHE A 932 -6.99 -19.79 -14.00
N GLN A 933 -6.01 -20.66 -14.20
CA GLN A 933 -4.96 -21.00 -13.25
C GLN A 933 -3.57 -20.57 -13.72
N ILE A 934 -2.62 -20.55 -12.78
CA ILE A 934 -1.20 -20.30 -13.06
C ILE A 934 -0.71 -21.30 -14.13
N GLY A 935 -0.01 -20.77 -15.13
CA GLY A 935 0.46 -21.54 -16.29
C GLY A 935 -0.58 -21.83 -17.38
N ASP A 936 -1.85 -21.43 -17.20
CA ASP A 936 -2.76 -21.29 -18.35
C ASP A 936 -2.35 -20.05 -19.18
N ASN A 937 -2.77 -20.02 -20.44
CA ASN A 937 -2.53 -18.92 -21.37
C ASN A 937 -3.85 -18.21 -21.72
N VAL A 938 -3.79 -16.89 -21.89
CA VAL A 938 -4.91 -16.05 -22.38
C VAL A 938 -4.41 -15.09 -23.46
N THR A 939 -5.16 -14.96 -24.55
CA THR A 939 -4.77 -14.14 -25.71
C THR A 939 -5.48 -12.79 -25.63
N LEU A 940 -4.73 -11.68 -25.58
CA LEU A 940 -5.25 -10.33 -25.35
C LEU A 940 -5.06 -9.42 -26.56
N ASN A 941 -6.11 -8.66 -26.89
CA ASN A 941 -6.01 -7.52 -27.78
C ASN A 941 -5.37 -6.33 -27.03
N MET A 942 -4.11 -6.02 -27.34
CA MET A 942 -3.34 -5.00 -26.64
C MET A 942 -3.93 -3.58 -26.76
N ALA A 943 -4.69 -3.29 -27.81
CA ALA A 943 -5.39 -2.00 -27.98
C ALA A 943 -6.63 -1.85 -27.07
N LYS A 944 -7.04 -2.90 -26.36
CA LYS A 944 -8.24 -2.94 -25.49
C LYS A 944 -7.90 -3.13 -24.00
N VAL A 945 -6.61 -3.23 -23.64
CA VAL A 945 -6.16 -3.44 -22.25
C VAL A 945 -5.19 -2.37 -21.80
N LYS A 946 -5.29 -1.95 -20.54
CA LYS A 946 -4.29 -1.09 -19.91
C LYS A 946 -3.17 -1.96 -19.36
N GLN A 947 -2.01 -1.91 -20.00
CA GLN A 947 -0.79 -2.56 -19.49
C GLN A 947 -0.14 -1.73 -18.38
N THR A 948 0.29 -2.41 -17.32
CA THR A 948 1.23 -1.93 -16.30
C THR A 948 2.47 -2.83 -16.37
N LYS A 949 3.67 -2.25 -16.36
CA LYS A 949 4.92 -3.01 -16.46
C LYS A 949 5.18 -3.89 -15.23
N ALA A 950 6.15 -4.79 -15.35
CA ALA A 950 6.64 -5.60 -14.24
C ALA A 950 7.29 -4.71 -13.17
N ASP A 951 7.21 -5.12 -11.90
CA ASP A 951 8.07 -4.55 -10.85
C ASP A 951 9.38 -5.35 -10.84
N GLY A 952 10.42 -4.75 -11.45
CA GLY A 952 11.75 -5.34 -11.59
C GLY A 952 11.88 -6.42 -12.67
N GLY A 953 13.02 -7.11 -12.61
CA GLY A 953 13.48 -8.06 -13.61
C GLY A 953 14.32 -7.43 -14.72
N ASP A 954 14.76 -6.18 -14.57
CA ASP A 954 15.35 -5.35 -15.64
C ASP A 954 16.38 -6.12 -16.49
N PHE A 955 17.37 -6.75 -15.84
CA PHE A 955 18.33 -7.62 -16.52
C PHE A 955 17.69 -8.80 -17.26
N SER A 956 16.70 -9.45 -16.67
CA SER A 956 16.00 -10.57 -17.31
C SER A 956 15.33 -10.12 -18.60
N TRP A 957 14.61 -8.98 -18.59
CA TRP A 957 13.95 -8.42 -19.78
C TRP A 957 14.95 -7.95 -20.85
N ILE A 958 16.02 -7.25 -20.45
CA ILE A 958 17.09 -6.76 -21.33
C ILE A 958 17.84 -7.93 -21.99
N PHE A 959 18.29 -8.90 -21.19
CA PHE A 959 19.14 -9.99 -21.66
C PHE A 959 18.38 -10.93 -22.60
N THR A 960 17.14 -11.31 -22.28
CA THR A 960 16.37 -12.21 -23.16
C THR A 960 16.07 -11.56 -24.50
N ALA A 961 15.75 -10.26 -24.54
CA ALA A 961 15.57 -9.50 -25.77
C ALA A 961 16.87 -9.37 -26.58
N TRP A 962 17.97 -9.00 -25.94
CA TRP A 962 19.28 -8.89 -26.60
C TRP A 962 19.77 -10.23 -27.16
N ASN A 963 19.69 -11.29 -26.36
CA ASN A 963 20.16 -12.62 -26.75
C ASN A 963 19.23 -13.27 -27.80
N HIS A 964 17.94 -12.96 -27.79
CA HIS A 964 17.04 -13.31 -28.88
C HIS A 964 17.45 -12.61 -30.18
N ALA A 965 17.57 -11.28 -30.17
CA ALA A 965 17.92 -10.48 -31.36
C ALA A 965 19.32 -10.81 -31.92
N THR A 966 20.28 -11.13 -31.05
CA THR A 966 21.68 -11.38 -31.44
C THR A 966 21.94 -12.83 -31.84
N ASN A 967 21.35 -13.81 -31.11
CA ASN A 967 21.68 -15.23 -31.23
C ASN A 967 20.49 -16.11 -31.64
N GLY A 968 19.31 -15.54 -31.92
CA GLY A 968 18.12 -16.28 -32.37
C GLY A 968 17.50 -17.22 -31.34
N VAL A 969 17.86 -17.10 -30.06
CA VAL A 969 17.39 -18.02 -29.00
C VAL A 969 15.94 -17.71 -28.65
N GLU A 970 15.07 -18.73 -28.68
CA GLU A 970 13.65 -18.61 -28.33
C GLU A 970 13.45 -17.96 -26.94
N TYR A 971 12.53 -17.01 -26.83
CA TYR A 971 12.44 -16.12 -25.67
C TYR A 971 12.17 -16.86 -24.35
N LEU A 972 11.20 -17.78 -24.32
CA LEU A 972 10.74 -18.45 -23.10
C LEU A 972 11.75 -19.47 -22.58
N SER A 973 12.42 -20.18 -23.49
CA SER A 973 13.48 -21.16 -23.19
C SER A 973 14.58 -20.61 -22.25
N GLN A 974 14.81 -19.28 -22.29
CA GLN A 974 15.88 -18.60 -21.57
C GLN A 974 15.56 -18.31 -20.10
N TRP A 975 14.28 -18.20 -19.72
CA TRP A 975 13.88 -17.78 -18.37
C TRP A 975 14.32 -18.75 -17.26
N ASN A 976 14.47 -20.04 -17.57
CA ASN A 976 15.08 -21.01 -16.65
C ASN A 976 16.52 -20.65 -16.25
N ARG A 977 17.24 -19.90 -17.10
CA ARG A 977 18.65 -19.47 -16.89
C ARG A 977 18.78 -18.05 -16.32
N MET A 978 17.72 -17.25 -16.35
CA MET A 978 17.66 -15.88 -15.78
C MET A 978 17.54 -15.90 -14.24
N PRO A 979 17.81 -14.79 -13.53
CA PRO A 979 17.47 -14.68 -12.11
C PRO A 979 16.02 -15.11 -11.84
N PRO A 980 15.75 -15.86 -10.76
CA PRO A 980 14.40 -16.35 -10.50
C PRO A 980 13.46 -15.18 -10.16
N PRO A 981 12.24 -15.12 -10.71
CA PRO A 981 11.18 -14.30 -10.14
C PRO A 981 10.98 -14.64 -8.67
N LEU A 982 10.87 -13.62 -7.81
CA LEU A 982 10.71 -13.76 -6.35
C LEU A 982 9.24 -13.69 -5.94
N LEU A 983 8.37 -14.21 -6.80
CA LEU A 983 6.93 -14.35 -6.60
C LEU A 983 6.69 -15.58 -5.73
N ARG A 984 5.95 -15.43 -4.62
CA ARG A 984 5.70 -16.50 -3.65
C ARG A 984 6.99 -17.08 -3.01
N GLU A 985 8.07 -16.30 -2.97
CA GLU A 985 9.36 -16.76 -2.42
C GLU A 985 9.26 -17.07 -0.91
N GLY A 986 8.42 -16.36 -0.16
CA GLY A 986 8.17 -16.57 1.26
C GLY A 986 7.42 -17.87 1.55
N MET A 987 6.45 -18.23 0.71
CA MET A 987 5.81 -19.56 0.75
C MET A 987 6.78 -20.67 0.33
N LYS A 988 7.71 -20.37 -0.57
CA LYS A 988 8.63 -21.33 -1.17
C LYS A 988 9.77 -21.72 -0.24
N VAL A 989 10.45 -20.76 0.38
CA VAL A 989 11.64 -21.04 1.20
C VAL A 989 11.47 -20.71 2.68
N GLN A 990 12.23 -21.44 3.50
CA GLN A 990 12.33 -21.22 4.94
C GLN A 990 13.15 -19.94 5.24
N THR A 991 12.68 -19.09 6.15
CA THR A 991 13.33 -17.81 6.48
C THR A 991 14.78 -17.93 6.99
N PRO A 992 15.18 -18.93 7.82
CA PRO A 992 16.57 -19.09 8.23
C PRO A 992 17.49 -19.47 7.06
N TRP A 993 17.02 -20.28 6.11
CA TRP A 993 17.79 -20.63 4.93
C TRP A 993 17.99 -19.43 4.00
N LEU A 994 16.93 -18.66 3.75
CA LEU A 994 17.05 -17.46 2.91
C LEU A 994 17.98 -16.42 3.54
N THR A 995 17.89 -16.24 4.86
CA THR A 995 18.82 -15.40 5.64
C THR A 995 20.28 -15.85 5.48
N ALA A 996 20.55 -17.16 5.53
CA ALA A 996 21.90 -17.71 5.35
C ALA A 996 22.39 -17.61 3.90
N PHE A 997 21.52 -17.92 2.93
CA PHE A 997 21.83 -17.84 1.50
C PHE A 997 22.12 -16.40 1.04
N LEU A 998 21.39 -15.40 1.57
CA LEU A 998 21.66 -13.99 1.27
C LEU A 998 23.03 -13.55 1.81
N LYS A 999 23.50 -14.10 2.94
CA LYS A 999 24.80 -13.79 3.55
C LYS A 999 25.99 -14.38 2.76
N ASP A 1000 25.90 -15.64 2.34
CA ASP A 1000 26.90 -16.28 1.47
C ASP A 1000 26.25 -17.13 0.37
N PRO A 1001 25.89 -16.50 -0.78
CA PRO A 1001 25.20 -17.19 -1.87
C PRO A 1001 26.10 -18.17 -2.61
N TYR A 1002 25.72 -19.45 -2.58
CA TYR A 1002 26.34 -20.56 -3.30
C TYR A 1002 25.56 -20.94 -4.58
N PRO A 1003 26.18 -21.65 -5.57
CA PRO A 1003 25.47 -22.06 -6.78
C PRO A 1003 24.32 -23.05 -6.52
N ILE A 1004 23.08 -22.60 -6.70
CA ILE A 1004 21.86 -23.44 -6.61
C ILE A 1004 21.47 -24.04 -7.97
N ARG A 1005 21.57 -23.26 -9.04
CA ARG A 1005 21.23 -23.66 -10.42
C ARG A 1005 22.51 -23.65 -11.27
N PRO A 1006 23.11 -24.80 -11.58
CA PRO A 1006 24.35 -24.85 -12.37
C PRO A 1006 24.23 -24.22 -13.77
N ALA A 1007 23.04 -24.24 -14.36
CA ALA A 1007 22.75 -23.72 -15.70
C ALA A 1007 22.32 -22.23 -15.74
N ALA A 1008 22.37 -21.49 -14.63
CA ALA A 1008 22.01 -20.07 -14.61
C ALA A 1008 23.15 -19.20 -15.16
N ASN A 1009 22.82 -18.22 -16.01
CA ASN A 1009 23.80 -17.32 -16.63
C ASN A 1009 24.44 -16.36 -15.60
N LEU A 1010 23.65 -15.97 -14.58
CA LEU A 1010 24.07 -15.05 -13.52
C LEU A 1010 24.07 -15.75 -12.16
N ARG A 1011 25.09 -15.45 -11.34
CA ARG A 1011 25.15 -15.86 -9.92
C ARG A 1011 24.55 -14.79 -9.03
N MET A 1012 23.97 -15.19 -7.91
CA MET A 1012 23.52 -14.23 -6.88
C MET A 1012 24.76 -13.49 -6.32
N PRO A 1013 24.82 -12.15 -6.41
CA PRO A 1013 25.97 -11.40 -5.92
C PRO A 1013 26.09 -11.45 -4.39
N ARG A 1014 27.32 -11.31 -3.86
CA ARG A 1014 27.51 -11.08 -2.42
C ARG A 1014 27.37 -9.59 -2.12
N PHE A 1015 26.40 -9.26 -1.27
CA PHE A 1015 26.17 -7.88 -0.82
C PHE A 1015 26.85 -7.60 0.52
N HIS A 1016 27.31 -6.37 0.69
CA HIS A 1016 28.01 -5.90 1.90
C HIS A 1016 26.99 -5.37 2.91
N TYR A 1017 26.24 -6.28 3.54
CA TYR A 1017 25.31 -5.95 4.61
C TYR A 1017 26.04 -5.36 5.82
N ASP A 1018 25.41 -4.42 6.53
CA ASP A 1018 25.99 -3.91 7.77
C ASP A 1018 25.87 -4.97 8.87
N PRO A 1019 26.98 -5.44 9.49
CA PRO A 1019 26.94 -6.53 10.46
C PRO A 1019 26.19 -6.17 11.75
N LYS A 1020 25.90 -4.88 12.00
CA LYS A 1020 25.05 -4.43 13.11
C LYS A 1020 23.56 -4.57 12.82
N LEU A 1021 23.17 -4.62 11.55
CA LEU A 1021 21.79 -4.61 11.10
C LEU A 1021 21.38 -6.02 10.62
N ALA A 1022 20.17 -6.44 10.96
CA ALA A 1022 19.66 -7.76 10.59
C ALA A 1022 19.17 -7.83 9.12
N GLU A 1023 19.82 -7.13 8.19
CA GLU A 1023 19.31 -6.87 6.82
C GLU A 1023 18.97 -8.16 6.02
N PRO A 1024 19.80 -9.23 6.02
CA PRO A 1024 19.43 -10.49 5.35
C PRO A 1024 18.19 -11.15 5.95
N ALA A 1025 17.94 -10.99 7.25
CA ALA A 1025 16.74 -11.50 7.91
C ALA A 1025 15.54 -10.58 7.66
N GLY A 1026 15.73 -9.27 7.54
CA GLY A 1026 14.71 -8.31 7.12
C GLY A 1026 14.17 -8.64 5.72
N LEU A 1027 15.06 -8.92 4.76
CA LEU A 1027 14.68 -9.39 3.43
C LEU A 1027 13.97 -10.76 3.47
N ALA A 1028 14.44 -11.72 4.26
CA ALA A 1028 13.79 -13.02 4.38
C ALA A 1028 12.38 -12.92 4.99
N ASN A 1029 12.24 -12.16 6.08
CA ASN A 1029 10.96 -11.89 6.74
C ASN A 1029 10.00 -11.13 5.83
N TYR A 1030 10.49 -10.22 4.98
CA TYR A 1030 9.68 -9.52 3.99
C TYR A 1030 9.00 -10.46 3.00
N PHE A 1031 9.73 -11.43 2.43
CA PHE A 1031 9.11 -12.36 1.48
C PHE A 1031 8.08 -13.24 2.19
N ALA A 1032 8.39 -13.76 3.38
CA ALA A 1032 7.42 -14.49 4.19
C ALA A 1032 6.18 -13.65 4.54
N ALA A 1033 6.37 -12.38 4.91
CA ALA A 1033 5.29 -11.45 5.21
C ALA A 1033 4.43 -11.10 3.98
N LYS A 1034 5.04 -10.92 2.79
CA LYS A 1034 4.33 -10.66 1.52
C LYS A 1034 3.42 -11.82 1.15
N ASP A 1035 3.87 -13.05 1.38
CA ASP A 1035 3.12 -14.25 1.02
C ASP A 1035 2.33 -14.87 2.20
N ASN A 1036 2.19 -14.13 3.31
CA ASN A 1036 1.48 -14.54 4.53
C ASN A 1036 1.94 -15.90 5.12
N ALA A 1037 3.23 -16.21 4.98
CA ALA A 1037 3.88 -17.39 5.54
C ALA A 1037 4.48 -17.10 6.94
N GLU A 1038 4.68 -18.14 7.75
CA GLU A 1038 5.23 -18.00 9.11
C GLU A 1038 6.67 -17.46 9.13
N PHE A 1039 6.99 -16.52 10.02
CA PHE A 1039 8.31 -15.93 10.22
C PHE A 1039 8.42 -15.36 11.66
N PRO A 1040 9.64 -15.12 12.21
CA PRO A 1040 10.96 -15.34 11.62
C PRO A 1040 11.45 -16.79 11.66
N TYR A 1041 10.76 -17.65 12.42
CA TYR A 1041 10.93 -19.10 12.43
C TYR A 1041 9.67 -19.76 11.85
N GLN A 1042 9.76 -21.04 11.49
CA GLN A 1042 8.59 -21.84 11.14
C GLN A 1042 8.68 -23.25 11.71
N GLU A 1043 7.57 -23.75 12.24
CA GLU A 1043 7.43 -25.14 12.67
C GLU A 1043 7.21 -26.05 11.46
N ILE A 1044 7.78 -27.27 11.49
CA ILE A 1044 7.69 -28.24 10.39
C ILE A 1044 7.34 -29.61 10.95
N PRO A 1045 6.04 -29.87 11.23
CA PRO A 1045 5.57 -31.12 11.84
C PRO A 1045 5.98 -32.39 11.07
N GLN A 1046 6.22 -32.27 9.77
CA GLN A 1046 6.67 -33.35 8.89
C GLN A 1046 8.08 -33.88 9.23
N ARG A 1047 8.81 -33.24 10.14
CA ARG A 1047 10.09 -33.72 10.71
C ARG A 1047 9.94 -34.32 12.10
N ASP A 1048 8.78 -34.20 12.74
CA ASP A 1048 8.58 -34.69 14.09
C ASP A 1048 8.46 -36.21 14.11
N GLN A 1049 9.13 -36.85 15.08
CA GLN A 1049 9.10 -38.30 15.23
C GLN A 1049 7.67 -38.84 15.44
N ALA A 1050 6.79 -38.07 16.08
CA ALA A 1050 5.39 -38.44 16.29
C ALA A 1050 4.60 -38.50 14.97
N TYR A 1051 4.78 -37.50 14.09
CA TYR A 1051 4.19 -37.48 12.74
C TYR A 1051 4.73 -38.63 11.89
N LEU A 1052 6.04 -38.82 11.87
CA LEU A 1052 6.69 -39.89 11.11
C LEU A 1052 6.25 -41.28 11.60
N ALA A 1053 6.12 -41.49 12.91
CA ALA A 1053 5.62 -42.73 13.48
C ALA A 1053 4.14 -42.99 13.15
N SER A 1054 3.29 -41.96 13.03
CA SER A 1054 1.92 -42.16 12.53
C SER A 1054 1.91 -42.56 11.06
N LYS A 1055 2.76 -41.95 10.22
CA LYS A 1055 2.84 -42.28 8.79
C LYS A 1055 3.40 -43.68 8.54
N GLU A 1056 4.41 -44.11 9.31
CA GLU A 1056 4.96 -45.47 9.26
C GLU A 1056 3.95 -46.53 9.72
N LYS A 1057 3.01 -46.17 10.61
CA LYS A 1057 1.90 -47.03 11.03
C LYS A 1057 0.79 -47.14 9.97
N GLU A 1058 0.59 -46.09 9.18
CA GLU A 1058 -0.34 -46.08 8.03
C GLU A 1058 0.26 -46.81 6.81
N HIS A 1059 1.57 -46.67 6.60
CA HIS A 1059 2.31 -47.18 5.44
C HIS A 1059 3.65 -47.78 5.87
N ALA A 1060 3.78 -49.10 5.78
CA ALA A 1060 5.03 -49.78 6.12
C ALA A 1060 6.16 -49.36 5.16
N ASN A 1061 7.32 -49.02 5.72
CA ASN A 1061 8.51 -48.48 5.05
C ASN A 1061 8.25 -47.11 4.37
N TYR A 1062 7.59 -46.18 5.05
CA TYR A 1062 7.09 -44.92 4.46
C TYR A 1062 8.19 -44.07 3.82
N LEU A 1063 9.21 -43.66 4.60
CA LEU A 1063 10.30 -42.81 4.08
C LEU A 1063 11.22 -43.58 3.13
N ALA A 1064 11.40 -44.88 3.35
CA ALA A 1064 12.17 -45.74 2.44
C ALA A 1064 11.46 -45.92 1.08
N SER A 1065 10.12 -45.91 1.04
CA SER A 1065 9.34 -45.85 -0.20
C SER A 1065 9.53 -44.50 -0.90
N GLY A 1066 9.51 -43.39 -0.17
CA GLY A 1066 9.84 -42.06 -0.71
C GLY A 1066 11.26 -41.99 -1.28
N TRP A 1067 12.24 -42.58 -0.59
CA TRP A 1067 13.62 -42.72 -1.07
C TRP A 1067 13.71 -43.56 -2.36
N SER A 1068 13.07 -44.73 -2.37
CA SER A 1068 13.02 -45.64 -3.51
C SER A 1068 12.46 -44.94 -4.76
N MET A 1069 11.40 -44.13 -4.63
CA MET A 1069 10.83 -43.31 -5.71
C MET A 1069 11.80 -42.23 -6.23
N MET A 1070 12.69 -41.66 -5.39
CA MET A 1070 13.75 -40.75 -5.86
C MET A 1070 14.84 -41.48 -6.65
N THR A 1071 15.26 -42.66 -6.18
CA THR A 1071 16.43 -43.38 -6.75
C THR A 1071 16.11 -44.27 -7.94
N LYS A 1072 14.87 -44.77 -8.03
CA LYS A 1072 14.41 -45.68 -9.11
C LYS A 1072 13.47 -44.99 -10.10
N GLY A 1073 12.90 -43.84 -9.74
CA GLY A 1073 12.09 -43.00 -10.62
C GLY A 1073 12.90 -41.99 -11.44
N ALA A 1074 12.22 -41.15 -12.22
CA ALA A 1074 12.85 -40.18 -13.13
C ALA A 1074 13.68 -39.08 -12.43
N CYS A 1075 13.50 -38.87 -11.12
CA CYS A 1075 14.19 -37.83 -10.36
C CYS A 1075 15.73 -37.89 -10.50
N ILE A 1076 16.29 -39.11 -10.47
CA ILE A 1076 17.73 -39.37 -10.57
C ILE A 1076 18.36 -39.02 -11.93
N GLN A 1077 17.54 -38.84 -12.98
CA GLN A 1077 17.99 -38.46 -14.32
C GLN A 1077 18.43 -36.99 -14.38
N CYS A 1078 17.78 -36.12 -13.60
CA CYS A 1078 18.03 -34.67 -13.62
C CYS A 1078 18.65 -34.15 -12.31
N HIS A 1079 18.43 -34.82 -11.17
CA HIS A 1079 18.91 -34.37 -9.87
C HIS A 1079 20.07 -35.22 -9.33
N THR A 1080 20.92 -34.59 -8.51
CA THR A 1080 21.85 -35.33 -7.64
C THR A 1080 21.08 -36.00 -6.51
N VAL A 1081 21.21 -37.32 -6.39
CA VAL A 1081 20.54 -38.16 -5.37
C VAL A 1081 21.56 -39.14 -4.77
N GLY A 1082 21.80 -39.06 -3.46
CA GLY A 1082 22.80 -39.88 -2.77
C GLY A 1082 24.20 -39.65 -3.35
N ARG A 1083 24.79 -40.69 -3.93
CA ARG A 1083 26.09 -40.62 -4.65
C ARG A 1083 25.93 -40.43 -6.17
N ASN A 1084 24.72 -40.50 -6.71
CA ASN A 1084 24.50 -40.32 -8.14
C ASN A 1084 24.47 -38.84 -8.51
N ILE A 1085 25.36 -38.44 -9.42
CA ILE A 1085 25.39 -37.11 -10.04
C ILE A 1085 25.07 -37.33 -11.54
N PRO A 1086 24.00 -36.73 -12.08
CA PRO A 1086 23.61 -36.94 -13.47
C PRO A 1086 24.64 -36.33 -14.43
N ALA A 1087 24.94 -37.06 -15.52
CA ALA A 1087 25.87 -36.64 -16.56
C ALA A 1087 25.22 -35.60 -17.49
N GLY A 1088 25.18 -34.33 -17.07
CA GLY A 1088 24.68 -33.22 -17.87
C GLY A 1088 25.79 -32.42 -18.56
N GLY A 1089 25.78 -32.41 -19.89
CA GLY A 1089 26.52 -31.43 -20.70
C GLY A 1089 25.82 -30.06 -20.75
N ALA A 1090 26.42 -29.08 -21.44
CA ALA A 1090 25.98 -27.67 -21.46
C ALA A 1090 24.53 -27.41 -21.93
N ASN A 1091 23.88 -28.39 -22.57
CA ASN A 1091 22.50 -28.28 -23.05
C ASN A 1091 21.46 -28.89 -22.09
N ASN A 1092 21.87 -29.67 -21.08
CA ASN A 1092 20.95 -30.30 -20.13
C ASN A 1092 20.70 -29.40 -18.91
N VAL A 1093 19.42 -29.10 -18.63
CA VAL A 1093 19.03 -28.36 -17.41
C VAL A 1093 19.05 -29.30 -16.21
N ASN A 1094 20.22 -29.45 -15.59
CA ASN A 1094 20.36 -30.23 -14.36
C ASN A 1094 19.60 -29.57 -13.19
N GLY A 1095 18.85 -30.38 -12.44
CA GLY A 1095 18.16 -29.98 -11.23
C GLY A 1095 19.11 -29.82 -10.03
N PRO A 1096 18.71 -29.04 -9.00
CA PRO A 1096 19.50 -28.85 -7.79
C PRO A 1096 19.67 -30.16 -7.00
N ASN A 1097 20.71 -30.21 -6.16
CA ASN A 1097 20.96 -31.36 -5.27
C ASN A 1097 19.84 -31.51 -4.22
N LEU A 1098 19.17 -32.67 -4.20
CA LEU A 1098 17.99 -32.90 -3.36
C LEU A 1098 18.30 -32.96 -1.85
N ARG A 1099 19.56 -33.19 -1.46
CA ARG A 1099 19.99 -33.14 -0.05
C ARG A 1099 19.73 -31.78 0.61
N GLN A 1100 19.64 -30.71 -0.18
CA GLN A 1100 19.41 -29.34 0.31
C GLN A 1100 17.93 -29.00 0.51
N VAL A 1101 17.00 -29.89 0.15
CA VAL A 1101 15.56 -29.60 0.18
C VAL A 1101 15.06 -29.38 1.61
N ASN A 1102 15.56 -30.14 2.58
CA ASN A 1102 15.15 -30.02 3.98
C ASN A 1102 15.50 -28.66 4.60
N ALA A 1103 16.66 -28.08 4.32
CA ALA A 1103 17.00 -26.75 4.82
C ALA A 1103 16.20 -25.66 4.09
N ARG A 1104 15.93 -25.87 2.80
CA ARG A 1104 15.46 -24.81 1.89
C ARG A 1104 13.96 -24.62 1.83
N PHE A 1105 13.18 -25.66 1.51
CA PHE A 1105 11.78 -25.50 1.08
C PHE A 1105 10.79 -25.65 2.23
N ARG A 1106 9.63 -24.98 2.14
CA ARG A 1106 8.49 -25.28 3.02
C ARG A 1106 7.73 -26.52 2.51
N PRO A 1107 7.12 -27.34 3.40
CA PRO A 1107 6.45 -28.58 3.02
C PRO A 1107 5.32 -28.39 2.00
N GLU A 1108 4.47 -27.38 2.21
CA GLU A 1108 3.24 -27.14 1.45
C GLU A 1108 3.58 -26.72 0.01
N TYR A 1109 4.59 -25.86 -0.15
CA TYR A 1109 5.14 -25.52 -1.46
C TYR A 1109 5.77 -26.75 -2.14
N LEU A 1110 6.55 -27.54 -1.40
CA LEU A 1110 7.24 -28.70 -1.94
C LEU A 1110 6.25 -29.75 -2.48
N GLU A 1111 5.13 -29.95 -1.79
CA GLU A 1111 4.04 -30.83 -2.20
C GLU A 1111 3.42 -30.38 -3.53
N GLN A 1112 3.01 -29.10 -3.62
CA GLN A 1112 2.44 -28.52 -4.85
C GLN A 1112 3.45 -28.55 -6.01
N TRP A 1113 4.72 -28.27 -5.72
CA TRP A 1113 5.82 -28.31 -6.69
C TRP A 1113 5.99 -29.71 -7.29
N ILE A 1114 6.01 -30.75 -6.47
CA ILE A 1114 6.10 -32.15 -6.94
C ILE A 1114 4.83 -32.55 -7.69
N ALA A 1115 3.66 -32.13 -7.21
CA ALA A 1115 2.36 -32.52 -7.75
C ALA A 1115 2.12 -32.01 -9.18
N LYS A 1116 2.44 -30.74 -9.48
CA LYS A 1116 2.42 -30.19 -10.85
C LYS A 1116 3.30 -28.92 -10.96
N PRO A 1117 4.59 -29.06 -11.32
CA PRO A 1117 5.56 -27.95 -11.33
C PRO A 1117 5.11 -26.70 -12.11
N THR A 1118 4.42 -26.89 -13.25
CA THR A 1118 3.96 -25.79 -14.13
C THR A 1118 2.83 -24.95 -13.54
N ARG A 1119 2.10 -25.43 -12.53
CA ARG A 1119 1.14 -24.62 -11.75
C ARG A 1119 1.83 -23.71 -10.73
N ILE A 1120 3.14 -23.85 -10.55
CA ILE A 1120 3.95 -23.02 -9.63
C ILE A 1120 4.93 -22.14 -10.41
N LEU A 1121 5.72 -22.73 -11.31
CA LEU A 1121 6.65 -22.02 -12.19
C LEU A 1121 6.35 -22.42 -13.65
N PRO A 1122 5.54 -21.65 -14.39
CA PRO A 1122 5.03 -22.07 -15.69
C PRO A 1122 6.09 -22.51 -16.72
N PHE A 1123 7.23 -21.84 -16.78
CA PHE A 1123 8.32 -22.16 -17.72
C PHE A 1123 9.25 -23.30 -17.27
N THR A 1124 8.96 -23.99 -16.16
CA THR A 1124 9.90 -24.99 -15.61
C THR A 1124 10.10 -26.21 -16.50
N ALA A 1125 11.35 -26.67 -16.60
CA ALA A 1125 11.70 -27.90 -17.30
C ALA A 1125 11.40 -29.19 -16.49
N MET A 1126 10.89 -29.08 -15.25
CA MET A 1126 10.58 -30.25 -14.43
C MET A 1126 9.24 -30.89 -14.88
N PRO A 1127 9.22 -32.18 -15.29
CA PRO A 1127 8.00 -32.86 -15.67
C PRO A 1127 7.14 -33.25 -14.46
N GLN A 1128 5.84 -33.48 -14.70
CA GLN A 1128 4.94 -34.07 -13.72
C GLN A 1128 5.20 -35.58 -13.60
N ASN A 1129 6.12 -35.97 -12.71
CA ASN A 1129 6.60 -37.35 -12.58
C ASN A 1129 5.57 -38.34 -12.03
N ILE A 1130 4.58 -37.86 -11.26
CA ILE A 1130 3.49 -38.66 -10.68
C ILE A 1130 2.19 -37.95 -11.05
N PRO A 1131 1.49 -38.30 -12.15
CA PRO A 1131 0.23 -37.67 -12.51
C PRO A 1131 -0.97 -38.37 -11.82
N PRO A 1132 -2.10 -37.66 -11.58
CA PRO A 1132 -3.20 -38.16 -10.74
C PRO A 1132 -3.77 -39.53 -11.15
N ALA A 1133 -3.82 -39.80 -12.46
CA ALA A 1133 -4.34 -41.03 -13.07
C ALA A 1133 -3.25 -41.83 -13.81
N GLY A 1134 -1.98 -41.69 -13.39
CA GLY A 1134 -0.84 -42.39 -13.98
C GLY A 1134 -0.52 -43.75 -13.36
N PRO A 1135 0.49 -44.46 -13.90
CA PRO A 1135 1.11 -45.58 -13.20
C PRO A 1135 1.83 -45.10 -11.94
N ASP A 1136 2.00 -45.99 -10.97
CA ASP A 1136 2.69 -45.72 -9.71
C ASP A 1136 4.14 -45.25 -9.93
N GLY A 1137 4.63 -44.38 -9.03
CA GLY A 1137 6.02 -43.96 -9.02
C GLY A 1137 6.97 -45.17 -8.95
N PRO A 1138 7.97 -45.31 -9.85
CA PRO A 1138 8.85 -46.47 -9.87
C PRO A 1138 9.56 -46.67 -8.52
N GLY A 1139 9.31 -47.81 -7.86
CA GLY A 1139 9.83 -48.11 -6.54
C GLY A 1139 8.90 -47.75 -5.36
N SER A 1140 7.67 -47.34 -5.61
CA SER A 1140 6.60 -47.19 -4.60
C SER A 1140 6.30 -48.52 -3.88
N SER A 1141 5.95 -48.46 -2.58
CA SER A 1141 5.56 -49.64 -1.81
C SER A 1141 4.13 -50.10 -2.13
N ALA A 1142 3.83 -51.38 -1.86
CA ALA A 1142 2.48 -51.93 -2.03
C ALA A 1142 1.41 -51.20 -1.20
N SER A 1143 1.78 -50.52 -0.10
CA SER A 1143 0.85 -49.75 0.75
C SER A 1143 0.46 -48.38 0.16
N LEU A 1144 1.21 -47.92 -0.85
CA LEU A 1144 1.02 -46.66 -1.56
C LEU A 1144 0.60 -46.86 -3.04
N ALA A 1145 0.50 -48.11 -3.51
CA ALA A 1145 0.11 -48.44 -4.88
C ALA A 1145 -1.31 -47.95 -5.21
N GLY A 1146 -1.48 -47.33 -6.37
CA GLY A 1146 -2.72 -46.66 -6.80
C GLY A 1146 -3.03 -45.35 -6.08
N LYS A 1147 -2.18 -44.89 -5.16
CA LYS A 1147 -2.43 -43.71 -4.30
C LYS A 1147 -1.45 -42.57 -4.58
N THR A 1148 -1.53 -42.04 -5.80
CA THR A 1148 -0.62 -41.03 -6.35
C THR A 1148 -0.47 -39.78 -5.47
N GLY A 1149 -1.53 -39.33 -4.79
CA GLY A 1149 -1.45 -38.25 -3.79
C GLY A 1149 -0.58 -38.59 -2.56
N GLU A 1150 -0.82 -39.75 -1.94
CA GLU A 1150 -0.02 -40.20 -0.79
C GLU A 1150 1.44 -40.48 -1.19
N GLN A 1151 1.71 -40.89 -2.43
CA GLN A 1151 3.07 -41.00 -2.98
C GLN A 1151 3.80 -39.65 -3.05
N ILE A 1152 3.11 -38.56 -3.41
CA ILE A 1152 3.68 -37.21 -3.38
C ILE A 1152 4.00 -36.79 -1.95
N THR A 1153 3.08 -37.02 -1.01
CA THR A 1153 3.30 -36.74 0.42
C THR A 1153 4.49 -37.54 0.97
N ALA A 1154 4.62 -38.83 0.62
CA ALA A 1154 5.76 -39.67 1.01
C ALA A 1154 7.09 -39.19 0.40
N LEU A 1155 7.07 -38.72 -0.85
CA LEU A 1155 8.22 -38.16 -1.54
C LEU A 1155 8.67 -36.83 -0.90
N ARG A 1156 7.71 -35.94 -0.58
CA ARG A 1156 7.90 -34.70 0.19
C ARG A 1156 8.54 -34.98 1.55
N ASP A 1157 8.02 -35.95 2.30
CA ASP A 1157 8.50 -36.25 3.65
C ASP A 1157 9.87 -36.94 3.66
N ALA A 1158 10.15 -37.81 2.67
CA ALA A 1158 11.50 -38.35 2.45
C ALA A 1158 12.51 -37.26 2.07
N LEU A 1159 12.12 -36.24 1.30
CA LEU A 1159 12.96 -35.08 0.98
C LEU A 1159 13.22 -34.18 2.20
N LEU A 1160 12.21 -33.98 3.06
CA LEU A 1160 12.35 -33.21 4.31
C LEU A 1160 13.18 -33.96 5.37
N ASN A 1161 13.23 -35.29 5.31
CA ASN A 1161 13.94 -36.17 6.23
C ASN A 1161 15.07 -36.97 5.54
N TYR A 1162 15.77 -36.33 4.60
CA TYR A 1162 16.69 -36.96 3.63
C TYR A 1162 17.68 -37.97 4.22
N SER A 1163 18.35 -37.64 5.33
CA SER A 1163 19.31 -38.56 5.98
C SER A 1163 18.61 -39.80 6.56
N THR A 1164 17.51 -39.61 7.28
CA THR A 1164 16.70 -40.68 7.89
C THR A 1164 16.12 -41.61 6.82
N ALA A 1165 15.69 -41.05 5.68
CA ALA A 1165 15.18 -41.83 4.55
C ALA A 1165 16.27 -42.75 3.95
N ILE A 1166 17.53 -42.29 3.88
CA ILE A 1166 18.68 -43.12 3.50
C ILE A 1166 18.90 -44.24 4.51
N GLU A 1167 19.02 -43.90 5.80
CA GLU A 1167 19.27 -44.86 6.89
C GLU A 1167 18.23 -45.98 6.91
N GLN A 1168 16.94 -45.62 6.81
CA GLN A 1168 15.86 -46.59 6.71
C GLN A 1168 15.92 -47.43 5.44
N SER A 1169 16.23 -46.83 4.27
CA SER A 1169 16.35 -47.61 3.03
C SER A 1169 17.45 -48.68 3.09
N MET A 1170 18.58 -48.38 3.75
CA MET A 1170 19.67 -49.35 3.96
C MET A 1170 19.28 -50.49 4.91
N ILE A 1171 18.41 -50.22 5.89
CA ILE A 1171 17.84 -51.26 6.78
C ILE A 1171 16.89 -52.17 6.01
N VAL A 1172 16.05 -51.62 5.12
CA VAL A 1172 15.15 -52.43 4.27
C VAL A 1172 15.94 -53.27 3.27
N GLU A 1173 17.00 -52.73 2.65
CA GLU A 1173 17.83 -53.46 1.69
C GLU A 1173 18.74 -54.53 2.33
N SER A 1174 18.94 -54.49 3.65
CA SER A 1174 19.71 -55.49 4.42
C SER A 1174 18.84 -56.52 5.17
N GLY A 1175 17.51 -56.45 5.04
CA GLY A 1175 16.61 -57.48 5.54
C GLY A 1175 16.84 -58.84 4.85
N PRO A 1176 16.66 -59.97 5.55
CA PRO A 1176 17.00 -61.28 5.01
C PRO A 1176 16.15 -61.63 3.78
N ALA A 1177 16.82 -61.95 2.67
CA ALA A 1177 16.17 -62.55 1.52
C ALA A 1177 15.41 -63.81 1.93
N THR A 1178 14.21 -64.00 1.37
CA THR A 1178 13.35 -65.17 1.64
C THR A 1178 14.12 -66.47 1.39
N ALA A 1179 14.43 -67.20 2.46
CA ALA A 1179 14.98 -68.54 2.35
C ALA A 1179 13.97 -69.48 1.64
N PRO A 1180 14.43 -70.43 0.82
CA PRO A 1180 13.57 -71.50 0.32
C PRO A 1180 12.96 -72.28 1.49
N ALA A 1181 11.72 -72.76 1.33
CA ALA A 1181 10.99 -73.44 2.40
C ALA A 1181 11.77 -74.65 2.95
N PRO A 1182 11.88 -74.79 4.30
CA PRO A 1182 12.57 -75.93 4.89
C PRO A 1182 11.71 -77.20 4.80
N ASN A 1183 12.31 -78.27 4.25
CA ASN A 1183 11.77 -79.62 4.39
C ASN A 1183 11.76 -80.06 5.86
N ALA A 1184 10.87 -80.99 6.20
CA ALA A 1184 10.69 -81.51 7.55
C ALA A 1184 11.94 -82.25 8.11
N ALA A 1185 12.09 -82.21 9.44
CA ALA A 1185 13.09 -82.93 10.24
C ALA A 1185 12.88 -84.47 10.20
N PRO A 1186 13.79 -85.34 10.75
CA PRO A 1186 14.98 -85.11 11.61
C PRO A 1186 16.27 -85.77 11.01
N ALA A 1187 17.37 -86.15 11.69
CA ALA A 1187 17.72 -86.28 13.10
C ALA A 1187 19.25 -86.26 13.38
N GLY A 1188 19.63 -86.03 14.65
CA GLY A 1188 20.97 -86.26 15.23
C GLY A 1188 21.96 -85.09 15.09
N ALA A 1189 22.88 -84.82 16.02
CA ALA A 1189 23.10 -85.21 17.41
C ALA A 1189 24.34 -84.37 17.89
N GLU A 1190 24.37 -84.01 19.17
CA GLU A 1190 25.57 -83.59 19.96
C GLU A 1190 26.38 -82.31 19.62
N LYS A 1191 26.29 -81.36 20.57
CA LYS A 1191 27.30 -80.50 21.25
C LYS A 1191 28.82 -80.83 21.09
N PRO A 1192 29.77 -79.97 21.56
CA PRO A 1192 29.68 -78.58 22.07
C PRO A 1192 30.84 -77.61 21.65
N ALA A 1193 30.84 -76.40 22.26
CA ALA A 1193 32.01 -75.55 22.60
C ALA A 1193 32.76 -74.82 21.45
N ALA A 1194 33.52 -73.75 21.64
CA ALA A 1194 33.64 -72.63 22.61
C ALA A 1194 34.95 -71.88 22.23
N GLY A 1195 35.05 -70.57 22.49
CA GLY A 1195 36.21 -69.73 22.14
C GLY A 1195 36.14 -69.16 20.71
N GLY A 1196 36.69 -67.98 20.41
CA GLY A 1196 37.44 -67.03 21.25
C GLY A 1196 37.65 -65.70 20.51
N GLU A 1197 38.50 -64.84 21.07
CA GLU A 1197 39.02 -63.57 20.49
C GLU A 1197 39.56 -63.75 19.05
N GLU A 1198 39.63 -62.75 18.17
CA GLU A 1198 39.88 -61.30 18.33
C GLU A 1198 38.87 -60.38 17.61
#